data_AF-A0A8H6S999-F1
#
_entry.id   AF-A0A8H6S999-F1
#
_cell.length_a   1.000
_cell.length_b   1.000
_cell.length_c   1.000
_cell.angle_alpha   90.00
_cell.angle_beta   90.00
_cell.angle_gamma   90.00
#
_symmetry.space_group_name_H-M   'P 1'
#
loop_
_entity.id
_entity.type
_entity.pdbx_description
1 polymer ?
#
loop_
_entity_poly.entity_id
_entity_poly.type
_entity_poly.pdbx_seq_one_letter_code
_entity_poly.pdbx_strand_id
1 'polypeptide(L)'
;MPFESPSSDRDFSWEHFAYGRRVYFSWPDNEMQTLSLPPPEMQDQLCLYGYVLLDTESPDYPALRNSVIGSELVAIRACARFTWTVARPQDFVVFLGFFDPTTKTVFTFATGDDRIPHDPFLRDLEEVIKAPKAPTWLVQIVEWQWQDGPDQYRRQVLLLPFGDTILSINLSDSTFMDPASQSNFDKILSTNVDLDWTVDFAEKTVSGSATHDLTVQEDDVTEAIFDTGYLQVTAAKVDGSEAAFDLKAHHEVMGSALHVTLPKGLKKGTSVKIAIAYSTTKDCTALQWLEKEQTQGKRFPYLFSQCQPIHARALAPLQDSPSAKITYTATVRSTLPVLLSAVCISPPVSGPPHAGKEVGKDVVEYKYEQTVPIPSYLLAIASGNVVYRPFPTIKGKSWRTGIWAEPELIDAAYWEFSEDTAKFLAAEEGLVVPYKFHVYDLLVLPPAFPYGGMENACLSFLTPSLLTGDRTLVDVVVHELTHSYFGNGVTHAHAEHFWLNEGWTVYIERLMQKTLHDSEAARGFSFIIGAKGLVDDLKRYANKPEYQRLVIEYAKGEDPDDAYSQVPYEKGANLILHIERTIGGLDVFLPYVKDYVNTYIGKSITTQQWKDHLYGYYQKNSPDVVKLLDTIDWNAWFYGEGIELPVKMEYDTTLAQAAYALADRWDAARDATDLSLFKPDDLEGFNANQIIVFLERLQALPALSLTHLTTLGSVYKIDSTPNSEVRLRFYELVLSPPTSETAKRFVGDAAKWVIGDDGTGVIKGRMKFCRPVFREMVKVDRELALETWKANKTGFHPIAQRLIEKDLGLA
;
A
#
# COMPACT_ATOMS: atom_id res chain seq x y z
N MET A 1 -50.50 26.21 50.11
CA MET A 1 -51.15 26.94 49.00
C MET A 1 -50.44 28.27 48.83
N PRO A 2 -50.28 28.82 47.61
CA PRO A 2 -50.59 28.29 46.25
C PRO A 2 -49.29 27.98 45.46
N PHE A 3 -49.21 26.97 44.58
CA PHE A 3 -49.78 26.78 43.22
C PHE A 3 -49.22 27.72 42.14
N GLU A 4 -48.35 27.17 41.27
CA GLU A 4 -48.34 27.30 39.80
C GLU A 4 -47.61 26.05 39.22
N SER A 5 -48.08 25.52 38.08
CA SER A 5 -47.65 24.26 37.43
C SER A 5 -47.20 24.53 35.97
N PRO A 6 -46.87 23.52 35.13
CA PRO A 6 -45.79 22.53 35.22
C PRO A 6 -44.93 22.54 33.94
N SER A 7 -43.65 22.14 34.00
CA SER A 7 -42.92 21.69 32.79
C SER A 7 -42.58 20.21 32.93
N SER A 8 -42.83 19.50 31.83
CA SER A 8 -43.09 18.08 31.71
C SER A 8 -41.86 17.18 31.80
N ASP A 9 -41.36 16.93 33.00
CA ASP A 9 -40.60 15.70 33.26
C ASP A 9 -41.60 14.62 33.70
N ARG A 10 -42.03 13.79 32.73
CA ARG A 10 -42.72 12.54 33.05
C ARG A 10 -41.67 11.51 33.44
N ASP A 11 -41.43 11.35 34.72
CA ASP A 11 -40.88 10.11 35.26
C ASP A 11 -41.84 8.96 34.92
N PHE A 12 -41.37 7.99 34.14
CA PHE A 12 -42.12 6.77 33.83
C PHE A 12 -41.77 5.68 34.85
N SER A 13 -42.71 5.30 35.71
CA SER A 13 -42.61 4.09 36.55
C SER A 13 -43.45 2.96 35.95
N TRP A 14 -42.83 1.81 35.67
CA TRP A 14 -43.53 0.56 35.35
C TRP A 14 -43.69 -0.28 36.61
N GLU A 15 -44.92 -0.43 37.11
CA GLU A 15 -45.23 -1.43 38.13
C GLU A 15 -45.64 -2.75 37.47
N HIS A 16 -44.91 -3.83 37.77
CA HIS A 16 -45.30 -5.18 37.37
C HIS A 16 -46.13 -5.85 38.47
N PHE A 17 -47.40 -6.14 38.19
CA PHE A 17 -48.20 -7.07 38.98
C PHE A 17 -48.04 -8.49 38.43
N ALA A 18 -47.38 -9.36 39.18
CA ALA A 18 -47.40 -10.80 38.90
C ALA A 18 -48.60 -11.44 39.60
N TYR A 19 -49.70 -11.64 38.88
CA TYR A 19 -50.77 -12.57 39.26
C TYR A 19 -51.01 -13.55 38.12
N GLY A 20 -50.44 -14.76 38.22
CA GLY A 20 -50.79 -15.92 37.42
C GLY A 20 -50.51 -15.87 35.90
N ARG A 21 -49.60 -16.74 35.43
CA ARG A 21 -49.45 -17.30 34.05
C ARG A 21 -49.50 -16.35 32.82
N ARG A 22 -49.40 -15.02 32.95
CA ARG A 22 -49.32 -14.08 31.80
C ARG A 22 -48.41 -12.88 32.12
N VAL A 23 -47.72 -12.35 31.11
CA VAL A 23 -46.99 -11.07 31.15
C VAL A 23 -47.73 -10.07 30.28
N TYR A 24 -47.95 -8.86 30.78
CA TYR A 24 -48.69 -7.79 30.11
C TYR A 24 -47.77 -6.61 29.80
N PHE A 25 -47.89 -6.04 28.61
CA PHE A 25 -47.26 -4.78 28.21
C PHE A 25 -48.35 -3.76 27.87
N SER A 26 -48.22 -2.51 28.30
CA SER A 26 -49.15 -1.44 27.93
C SER A 26 -48.40 -0.19 27.44
N TRP A 27 -48.60 0.22 26.19
CA TRP A 27 -48.20 1.56 25.73
C TRP A 27 -49.38 2.54 25.81
N PRO A 28 -49.15 3.86 25.88
CA PRO A 28 -50.20 4.82 26.19
C PRO A 28 -51.36 4.89 25.19
N ASP A 29 -51.22 4.36 23.96
CA ASP A 29 -52.23 4.57 22.91
C ASP A 29 -52.54 3.33 22.04
N ASN A 30 -52.25 2.08 22.47
CA ASN A 30 -52.65 0.88 21.71
C ASN A 30 -53.08 -0.30 22.60
N GLU A 31 -53.99 -1.12 22.07
CA GLU A 31 -54.62 -2.27 22.76
C GLU A 31 -53.62 -3.26 23.39
N MET A 32 -54.00 -3.78 24.56
CA MET A 32 -53.25 -4.79 25.32
C MET A 32 -52.96 -6.03 24.46
N GLN A 33 -51.68 -6.26 24.13
CA GLN A 33 -51.25 -7.54 23.58
C GLN A 33 -50.86 -8.50 24.71
N THR A 34 -51.38 -9.73 24.63
CA THR A 34 -51.15 -10.77 25.64
C THR A 34 -50.20 -11.82 25.07
N LEU A 35 -49.05 -12.04 25.71
CA LEU A 35 -48.14 -13.14 25.36
C LEU A 35 -48.50 -14.39 26.18
N SER A 36 -48.63 -15.53 25.50
CA SER A 36 -48.76 -16.85 26.14
C SER A 36 -47.39 -17.53 26.15
N LEU A 37 -46.87 -17.87 27.33
CA LEU A 37 -45.62 -18.62 27.44
C LEU A 37 -45.84 -20.10 27.06
N PRO A 38 -44.80 -20.78 26.55
CA PRO A 38 -44.86 -22.22 26.27
C PRO A 38 -45.05 -23.06 27.55
N PRO A 39 -45.45 -24.35 27.43
CA PRO A 39 -45.71 -25.24 28.55
C PRO A 39 -44.53 -25.32 29.55
N PRO A 40 -44.79 -25.60 30.85
CA PRO A 40 -43.78 -25.57 31.92
C PRO A 40 -42.51 -26.39 31.64
N GLU A 41 -42.66 -27.44 30.83
CA GLU A 41 -41.63 -28.40 30.45
C GLU A 41 -40.50 -27.78 29.60
N MET A 42 -40.75 -26.63 28.95
CA MET A 42 -39.78 -25.91 28.12
C MET A 42 -39.14 -24.70 28.83
N GLN A 43 -39.61 -24.31 30.01
CA GLN A 43 -39.16 -23.08 30.68
C GLN A 43 -37.80 -23.25 31.38
N ASP A 44 -37.41 -24.46 31.75
CA ASP A 44 -36.12 -24.77 32.40
C ASP A 44 -34.91 -24.73 31.44
N GLN A 45 -35.13 -24.58 30.13
CA GLN A 45 -34.07 -24.53 29.10
C GLN A 45 -33.90 -23.16 28.43
N LEU A 46 -34.71 -22.17 28.80
CA LEU A 46 -34.66 -20.82 28.22
C LEU A 46 -33.67 -19.95 29.00
N CYS A 47 -32.43 -19.86 28.51
CA CYS A 47 -31.54 -18.75 28.86
C CYS A 47 -31.85 -17.57 27.93
N LEU A 48 -32.51 -16.53 28.44
CA LEU A 48 -32.63 -15.25 27.76
C LEU A 48 -31.28 -14.53 27.84
N TYR A 49 -30.59 -14.40 26.71
CA TYR A 49 -29.46 -13.51 26.55
C TYR A 49 -29.95 -12.22 25.88
N GLY A 50 -29.89 -11.11 26.61
CA GLY A 50 -30.11 -9.78 26.06
C GLY A 50 -28.78 -9.04 25.98
N TYR A 51 -28.47 -8.48 24.81
CA TYR A 51 -27.31 -7.62 24.61
C TYR A 51 -27.80 -6.18 24.37
N VAL A 52 -27.07 -5.20 24.92
CA VAL A 52 -27.37 -3.76 24.77
C VAL A 52 -26.31 -3.11 23.89
N LEU A 53 -26.73 -2.45 22.82
CA LEU A 53 -25.91 -1.47 22.10
C LEU A 53 -26.19 -0.09 22.70
N LEU A 54 -25.17 0.55 23.27
CA LEU A 54 -25.27 1.93 23.77
C LEU A 54 -24.80 2.89 22.66
N ASP A 55 -25.69 3.80 22.29
CA ASP A 55 -25.35 4.96 21.45
C ASP A 55 -24.60 5.99 22.32
N THR A 56 -23.37 6.31 21.94
CA THR A 56 -22.46 7.17 22.74
C THR A 56 -22.33 8.60 22.18
N GLU A 57 -23.15 8.97 21.19
CA GLU A 57 -23.07 10.30 20.58
C GLU A 57 -24.14 11.31 21.06
N SER A 58 -24.96 10.96 22.06
CA SER A 58 -25.91 11.90 22.65
C SER A 58 -25.19 13.00 23.48
N PRO A 59 -25.46 14.29 23.22
CA PRO A 59 -24.80 15.41 23.92
C PRO A 59 -25.22 15.58 25.40
N ASP A 60 -26.18 14.81 25.91
CA ASP A 60 -26.78 15.05 27.23
C ASP A 60 -26.11 14.33 28.42
N TYR A 61 -25.10 13.47 28.19
CA TYR A 61 -24.49 12.66 29.28
C TYR A 61 -22.94 12.61 29.25
N PRO A 62 -22.25 13.60 29.83
CA PRO A 62 -20.78 13.68 29.81
C PRO A 62 -20.07 12.62 30.66
N ALA A 63 -20.77 12.03 31.66
CA ALA A 63 -20.15 11.14 32.64
C ALA A 63 -19.87 9.70 32.14
N LEU A 64 -20.46 9.30 31.00
CA LEU A 64 -20.29 7.95 30.41
C LEU A 64 -19.20 7.88 29.34
N ARG A 65 -18.71 9.02 28.82
CA ARG A 65 -17.65 9.08 27.79
C ARG A 65 -16.29 8.57 28.25
N ASN A 66 -16.02 8.55 29.55
CA ASN A 66 -14.69 8.21 30.08
C ASN A 66 -14.54 6.75 30.54
N SER A 67 -15.56 5.89 30.37
CA SER A 67 -15.52 4.51 30.87
C SER A 67 -15.89 3.42 29.87
N VAL A 68 -16.33 3.74 28.65
CA VAL A 68 -16.53 2.78 27.55
C VAL A 68 -16.29 3.51 26.23
N ILE A 69 -15.19 3.18 25.55
CA ILE A 69 -14.90 3.65 24.18
C ILE A 69 -14.71 2.39 23.34
N GLY A 70 -15.69 2.13 22.47
CA GLY A 70 -15.83 0.89 21.70
C GLY A 70 -17.17 0.23 22.00
N SER A 71 -17.88 -0.23 20.95
CA SER A 71 -19.06 -1.08 21.08
C SER A 71 -18.64 -2.46 21.61
N GLU A 72 -18.40 -2.57 22.92
CA GLU A 72 -18.16 -3.86 23.56
C GLU A 72 -19.48 -4.60 23.80
N LEU A 73 -19.55 -5.82 23.30
CA LEU A 73 -20.65 -6.73 23.56
C LEU A 73 -20.46 -7.34 24.97
N VAL A 74 -21.12 -6.80 25.99
CA VAL A 74 -21.06 -7.39 27.34
C VAL A 74 -22.04 -8.56 27.42
N ALA A 75 -21.53 -9.79 27.44
CA ALA A 75 -22.34 -10.97 27.76
C ALA A 75 -22.64 -11.02 29.26
N ILE A 76 -23.80 -10.48 29.67
CA ILE A 76 -24.23 -10.54 31.07
C ILE A 76 -25.07 -11.80 31.27
N ARG A 77 -24.57 -12.75 32.05
CA ARG A 77 -25.36 -13.86 32.56
C ARG A 77 -25.98 -13.47 33.90
N ALA A 78 -27.19 -12.87 33.90
CA ALA A 78 -27.86 -12.54 35.15
C ALA A 78 -29.40 -12.54 35.06
N CYS A 79 -30.03 -13.26 35.99
CA CYS A 79 -31.40 -13.02 36.42
C CYS A 79 -31.45 -11.70 37.23
N ALA A 80 -31.67 -10.56 36.58
CA ALA A 80 -31.94 -9.30 37.28
C ALA A 80 -32.81 -8.35 36.44
N ARG A 81 -33.63 -7.53 37.13
CA ARG A 81 -34.52 -6.50 36.55
C ARG A 81 -33.71 -5.38 35.90
N PHE A 82 -34.13 -4.93 34.72
CA PHE A 82 -33.62 -3.73 34.06
C PHE A 82 -34.78 -2.83 33.56
N THR A 83 -34.53 -1.51 33.56
CA THR A 83 -35.41 -0.45 33.07
C THR A 83 -34.76 0.17 31.81
N TRP A 84 -35.55 0.51 30.79
CA TRP A 84 -35.05 1.03 29.50
C TRP A 84 -35.59 2.43 29.20
N THR A 85 -34.81 3.23 28.45
CA THR A 85 -35.23 4.51 27.85
C THR A 85 -34.82 4.52 26.38
N VAL A 86 -35.77 4.66 25.45
CA VAL A 86 -35.49 4.77 24.00
C VAL A 86 -35.97 6.14 23.51
N ALA A 87 -35.10 6.88 22.83
CA ALA A 87 -35.33 8.30 22.55
C ALA A 87 -36.31 8.56 21.38
N ARG A 88 -36.40 7.71 20.34
CA ARG A 88 -37.37 7.89 19.22
C ARG A 88 -37.76 6.55 18.58
N PRO A 89 -39.06 6.17 18.52
CA PRO A 89 -39.49 4.82 18.10
C PRO A 89 -39.74 4.60 16.60
N GLN A 90 -39.40 5.55 15.71
CA GLN A 90 -39.95 5.53 14.33
C GLN A 90 -39.00 5.04 13.22
N ASP A 91 -37.72 4.75 13.53
CA ASP A 91 -36.70 4.51 12.48
C ASP A 91 -35.99 3.13 12.57
N PHE A 92 -36.57 2.15 13.28
CA PHE A 92 -35.98 0.82 13.41
C PHE A 92 -36.99 -0.29 13.14
N VAL A 93 -36.60 -1.26 12.29
CA VAL A 93 -37.30 -2.54 12.18
C VAL A 93 -36.35 -3.65 12.60
N VAL A 94 -36.61 -4.25 13.76
CA VAL A 94 -35.86 -5.41 14.23
C VAL A 94 -36.61 -6.69 13.88
N PHE A 95 -35.95 -7.59 13.14
CA PHE A 95 -36.45 -8.93 12.86
C PHE A 95 -35.80 -9.96 13.79
N LEU A 96 -36.61 -10.67 14.57
CA LEU A 96 -36.16 -11.77 15.43
C LEU A 96 -36.68 -13.11 14.87
N GLY A 97 -35.76 -13.95 14.42
CA GLY A 97 -36.04 -15.30 13.92
C GLY A 97 -35.70 -16.37 14.96
N PHE A 98 -36.64 -17.26 15.28
CA PHE A 98 -36.40 -18.43 16.12
C PHE A 98 -36.61 -19.70 15.31
N PHE A 99 -35.68 -20.66 15.40
CA PHE A 99 -35.79 -21.95 14.75
C PHE A 99 -36.02 -23.05 15.77
N ASP A 100 -37.13 -23.80 15.63
CA ASP A 100 -37.37 -25.02 16.41
C ASP A 100 -36.85 -26.24 15.64
N PRO A 101 -35.76 -26.88 16.09
CA PRO A 101 -35.17 -28.03 15.41
C PRO A 101 -36.04 -29.30 15.47
N THR A 102 -37.03 -29.36 16.37
CA THR A 102 -37.92 -30.51 16.55
C THR A 102 -39.06 -30.49 15.55
N THR A 103 -39.59 -29.30 15.25
CA THR A 103 -40.72 -29.11 14.32
C THR A 103 -40.28 -28.59 12.94
N LYS A 104 -39.01 -28.20 12.77
CA LYS A 104 -38.46 -27.51 11.58
C LYS A 104 -39.22 -26.23 11.20
N THR A 105 -39.70 -25.51 12.20
CA THR A 105 -40.50 -24.29 12.01
C THR A 105 -39.67 -23.06 12.36
N VAL A 106 -39.76 -22.01 11.54
CA VAL A 106 -39.14 -20.71 11.78
C VAL A 106 -40.23 -19.73 12.24
N PHE A 107 -39.99 -19.02 13.33
CA PHE A 107 -40.83 -17.93 13.81
C PHE A 107 -40.11 -16.61 13.59
N THR A 108 -40.65 -15.73 12.76
CA THR A 108 -40.13 -14.37 12.57
C THR A 108 -41.04 -13.35 13.25
N PHE A 109 -40.45 -12.42 13.99
CA PHE A 109 -41.14 -11.27 14.55
C PHE A 109 -40.50 -10.00 14.02
N ALA A 110 -41.30 -9.11 13.45
CA ALA A 110 -40.87 -7.77 13.07
C ALA A 110 -41.37 -6.76 14.11
N THR A 111 -40.54 -5.78 14.45
CA THR A 111 -41.00 -4.58 15.15
C THR A 111 -41.19 -3.47 14.13
N GLY A 112 -42.41 -3.26 13.63
CA GLY A 112 -42.69 -2.23 12.62
C GLY A 112 -43.62 -2.70 11.50
N ASP A 113 -44.23 -1.70 10.84
CA ASP A 113 -45.37 -1.76 9.90
C ASP A 113 -45.44 -2.97 8.94
N ASP A 114 -46.65 -3.53 8.77
CA ASP A 114 -47.01 -4.80 8.11
C ASP A 114 -46.77 -4.85 6.57
N ARG A 115 -45.85 -4.06 6.02
CA ARG A 115 -45.76 -3.78 4.57
C ARG A 115 -44.65 -4.49 3.79
N ILE A 116 -43.98 -5.51 4.34
CA ILE A 116 -42.93 -6.23 3.58
C ILE A 116 -43.13 -7.77 3.59
N PRO A 117 -44.06 -8.35 2.80
CA PRO A 117 -44.26 -9.80 2.75
C PRO A 117 -43.51 -10.53 1.61
N HIS A 118 -42.64 -9.86 0.83
CA HIS A 118 -42.13 -10.43 -0.43
C HIS A 118 -40.62 -10.28 -0.68
N ASP A 119 -39.77 -10.20 0.35
CA ASP A 119 -38.31 -10.18 0.17
C ASP A 119 -37.78 -11.58 -0.27
N PRO A 120 -37.15 -11.71 -1.47
CA PRO A 120 -36.50 -12.95 -1.92
C PRO A 120 -35.48 -13.53 -0.92
N PHE A 121 -34.84 -12.67 -0.13
CA PHE A 121 -33.86 -13.04 0.90
C PHE A 121 -34.44 -13.97 1.98
N LEU A 122 -35.69 -13.75 2.40
CA LEU A 122 -36.36 -14.61 3.39
C LEU A 122 -36.63 -16.00 2.84
N ARG A 123 -36.86 -16.11 1.53
CA ARG A 123 -37.12 -17.37 0.84
C ARG A 123 -35.84 -18.19 0.66
N ASP A 124 -34.73 -17.54 0.32
CA ASP A 124 -33.42 -18.19 0.18
C ASP A 124 -32.86 -18.65 1.55
N LEU A 125 -33.08 -17.86 2.60
CA LEU A 125 -32.73 -18.23 3.98
C LEU A 125 -33.54 -19.44 4.48
N GLU A 126 -34.83 -19.52 4.14
CA GLU A 126 -35.66 -20.69 4.45
C GLU A 126 -35.14 -21.97 3.76
N GLU A 127 -34.65 -21.90 2.52
CA GLU A 127 -34.08 -23.06 1.83
C GLU A 127 -32.75 -23.51 2.45
N VAL A 128 -31.90 -22.57 2.87
CA VAL A 128 -30.63 -22.85 3.56
C VAL A 128 -30.86 -23.53 4.92
N ILE A 129 -31.86 -23.07 5.69
CA ILE A 129 -32.18 -23.62 7.02
C ILE A 129 -32.87 -25.00 6.93
N LYS A 130 -33.66 -25.27 5.87
CA LYS A 130 -34.37 -26.55 5.67
C LYS A 130 -33.45 -27.68 5.13
N ALA A 131 -32.19 -27.39 4.84
CA ALA A 131 -31.23 -28.38 4.31
C ALA A 131 -31.01 -29.57 5.28
N PRO A 132 -30.87 -30.82 4.81
CA PRO A 132 -30.92 -32.03 5.64
C PRO A 132 -29.78 -32.21 6.67
N LYS A 133 -28.81 -31.28 6.73
CA LYS A 133 -27.63 -31.32 7.60
C LYS A 133 -27.33 -29.99 8.31
N ALA A 134 -28.29 -29.05 8.37
CA ALA A 134 -28.06 -27.78 9.04
C ALA A 134 -27.84 -27.98 10.57
N PRO A 135 -26.72 -27.50 11.15
CA PRO A 135 -26.55 -27.42 12.60
C PRO A 135 -27.63 -26.53 13.25
N THR A 136 -27.87 -26.70 14.55
CA THR A 136 -28.73 -25.80 15.35
C THR A 136 -28.10 -24.43 15.46
N TRP A 137 -28.63 -23.43 14.75
CA TRP A 137 -28.20 -22.03 14.80
C TRP A 137 -29.31 -21.16 15.40
N LEU A 138 -28.93 -20.16 16.19
CA LEU A 138 -29.74 -18.95 16.38
C LEU A 138 -29.36 -17.98 15.25
N VAL A 139 -30.34 -17.52 14.48
CA VAL A 139 -30.14 -16.57 13.37
C VAL A 139 -30.70 -15.22 13.79
N GLN A 140 -29.83 -14.24 14.02
CA GLN A 140 -30.26 -12.86 14.21
C GLN A 140 -29.89 -12.05 12.98
N ILE A 141 -30.89 -11.38 12.40
CA ILE A 141 -30.74 -10.50 11.25
C ILE A 141 -30.94 -9.08 11.77
N VAL A 142 -29.93 -8.24 11.65
CA VAL A 142 -30.06 -6.82 11.96
C VAL A 142 -29.92 -6.05 10.65
N GLU A 143 -30.99 -5.37 10.27
CA GLU A 143 -30.98 -4.41 9.16
C GLU A 143 -30.84 -3.00 9.71
N TRP A 144 -29.92 -2.23 9.13
CA TRP A 144 -29.78 -0.81 9.40
C TRP A 144 -29.97 -0.03 8.10
N GLN A 145 -30.77 1.03 8.17
CA GLN A 145 -30.91 2.02 7.11
C GLN A 145 -30.15 3.28 7.52
N TRP A 146 -29.21 3.75 6.70
CA TRP A 146 -28.60 5.06 6.89
C TRP A 146 -29.51 6.16 6.33
N GLN A 147 -29.50 7.34 6.95
CA GLN A 147 -30.39 8.45 6.60
C GLN A 147 -30.17 9.07 5.20
N ASP A 148 -29.20 8.60 4.42
CA ASP A 148 -28.88 9.16 3.10
C ASP A 148 -29.31 8.24 1.95
N GLY A 149 -30.63 8.17 1.74
CA GLY A 149 -31.26 7.68 0.51
C GLY A 149 -31.97 6.32 0.61
N PRO A 150 -32.99 6.06 -0.24
CA PRO A 150 -33.87 4.90 -0.13
C PRO A 150 -33.26 3.53 -0.49
N ASP A 151 -32.01 3.47 -0.95
CA ASP A 151 -31.40 2.26 -1.54
C ASP A 151 -30.08 1.77 -0.87
N GLN A 152 -29.74 2.23 0.35
CA GLN A 152 -28.56 1.74 1.09
C GLN A 152 -28.96 1.04 2.39
N TYR A 153 -28.88 -0.30 2.39
CA TYR A 153 -29.02 -1.13 3.59
C TYR A 153 -27.72 -1.87 3.87
N ARG A 154 -27.23 -1.85 5.11
CA ARG A 154 -26.23 -2.81 5.58
C ARG A 154 -26.96 -3.96 6.27
N ARG A 155 -26.73 -5.18 5.78
CA ARG A 155 -27.29 -6.42 6.33
C ARG A 155 -26.21 -7.17 7.09
N GLN A 156 -26.44 -7.44 8.37
CA GLN A 156 -25.57 -8.31 9.16
C GLN A 156 -26.36 -9.53 9.60
N VAL A 157 -25.88 -10.72 9.21
CA VAL A 157 -26.47 -12.01 9.62
C VAL A 157 -25.51 -12.66 10.61
N LEU A 158 -25.95 -12.80 11.86
CA LEU A 158 -25.18 -13.49 12.89
C LEU A 158 -25.67 -14.93 13.00
N LEU A 159 -24.79 -15.90 12.76
CA LEU A 159 -25.05 -17.33 12.94
C LEU A 159 -24.27 -17.82 14.17
N LEU A 160 -24.97 -18.10 15.26
CA LEU A 160 -24.34 -18.56 16.51
C LEU A 160 -24.58 -20.07 16.72
N PRO A 161 -23.52 -20.89 16.85
CA PRO A 161 -23.67 -22.29 17.23
C PRO A 161 -23.93 -22.41 18.73
N PHE A 162 -24.63 -23.46 19.17
CA PHE A 162 -24.68 -23.83 20.58
C PHE A 162 -23.31 -24.37 21.04
N GLY A 163 -22.49 -23.52 21.67
CA GLY A 163 -21.18 -23.85 22.25
C GLY A 163 -20.19 -22.67 22.17
N ASP A 164 -19.19 -22.64 23.06
CA ASP A 164 -18.27 -21.50 23.36
C ASP A 164 -17.36 -20.99 22.21
N THR A 165 -17.74 -21.17 20.94
CA THR A 165 -17.00 -20.69 19.78
C THR A 165 -17.87 -19.71 18.98
N ILE A 166 -17.55 -18.42 19.06
CA ILE A 166 -18.09 -17.42 18.13
C ILE A 166 -17.40 -17.65 16.78
N LEU A 167 -18.12 -18.24 15.83
CA LEU A 167 -17.75 -18.20 14.42
C LEU A 167 -18.32 -16.90 13.84
N SER A 168 -17.49 -15.87 13.71
CA SER A 168 -17.82 -14.73 12.85
C SER A 168 -17.73 -15.20 11.40
N ILE A 169 -18.87 -15.56 10.81
CA ILE A 169 -18.95 -15.71 9.36
C ILE A 169 -19.16 -14.29 8.82
N ASN A 170 -18.09 -13.65 8.35
CA ASN A 170 -18.21 -12.45 7.53
C ASN A 170 -18.88 -12.85 6.22
N LEU A 171 -20.21 -12.72 6.16
CA LEU A 171 -20.95 -12.70 4.91
C LEU A 171 -20.86 -11.30 4.31
N SER A 172 -19.68 -10.99 3.78
CA SER A 172 -19.56 -10.01 2.71
C SER A 172 -18.38 -10.41 1.83
N ASP A 173 -18.67 -11.06 0.70
CA ASP A 173 -17.77 -11.13 -0.45
C ASP A 173 -17.42 -9.72 -1.00
N SER A 174 -17.84 -8.63 -0.35
CA SER A 174 -17.53 -7.24 -0.69
C SER A 174 -16.12 -6.79 -0.30
N THR A 175 -15.29 -7.64 0.33
CA THR A 175 -13.95 -7.26 0.83
C THR A 175 -12.84 -7.26 -0.23
N PHE A 176 -13.18 -7.42 -1.51
CA PHE A 176 -12.22 -7.39 -2.64
C PHE A 176 -12.46 -6.23 -3.61
N MET A 177 -13.46 -5.38 -3.37
CA MET A 177 -13.73 -4.26 -4.27
C MET A 177 -12.66 -3.18 -4.09
N ASP A 178 -11.78 -3.06 -5.08
CA ASP A 178 -10.75 -2.03 -5.12
C ASP A 178 -11.40 -0.66 -5.40
N PRO A 179 -11.35 0.31 -4.45
CA PRO A 179 -11.97 1.61 -4.63
C PRO A 179 -11.33 2.44 -5.76
N ALA A 180 -10.15 2.06 -6.25
CA ALA A 180 -9.42 2.75 -7.31
C ALA A 180 -9.56 2.07 -8.69
N SER A 181 -10.40 1.03 -8.84
CA SER A 181 -10.68 0.37 -10.11
C SER A 181 -12.17 0.45 -10.47
N GLN A 182 -12.44 0.57 -11.77
CA GLN A 182 -13.78 0.49 -12.35
C GLN A 182 -14.06 -0.88 -12.99
N SER A 183 -13.05 -1.74 -13.08
CA SER A 183 -13.16 -3.07 -13.70
C SER A 183 -13.97 -4.07 -12.87
N ASN A 184 -14.48 -5.12 -13.51
CA ASN A 184 -15.30 -6.17 -12.88
C ASN A 184 -14.55 -7.51 -12.75
N PHE A 185 -13.31 -7.46 -12.24
CA PHE A 185 -12.45 -8.65 -12.10
C PHE A 185 -13.01 -9.71 -11.14
N ASP A 186 -13.93 -9.32 -10.26
CA ASP A 186 -14.73 -10.20 -9.41
C ASP A 186 -15.66 -11.12 -10.23
N LYS A 187 -16.14 -10.66 -11.39
CA LYS A 187 -17.11 -11.38 -12.25
C LYS A 187 -16.48 -12.10 -13.42
N ILE A 188 -15.42 -11.54 -13.98
CA ILE A 188 -14.66 -12.14 -15.07
C ILE A 188 -13.20 -11.68 -14.96
N LEU A 189 -12.28 -12.62 -14.79
CA LEU A 189 -10.89 -12.33 -14.41
C LEU A 189 -9.93 -12.64 -15.56
N SER A 190 -9.09 -11.69 -15.92
CA SER A 190 -7.93 -11.90 -16.80
C SER A 190 -6.91 -12.79 -16.09
N THR A 191 -6.55 -13.92 -16.70
CA THR A 191 -5.51 -14.83 -16.19
C THR A 191 -4.19 -14.67 -16.94
N ASN A 192 -4.25 -14.28 -18.21
CA ASN A 192 -3.08 -14.02 -19.05
C ASN A 192 -3.36 -12.86 -20.01
N VAL A 193 -2.33 -12.10 -20.37
CA VAL A 193 -2.39 -11.06 -21.40
C VAL A 193 -1.26 -11.27 -22.41
N ASP A 194 -1.59 -11.33 -23.70
CA ASP A 194 -0.63 -11.26 -24.80
C ASP A 194 -0.58 -9.84 -25.37
N LEU A 195 0.57 -9.20 -25.26
CA LEU A 195 0.82 -7.82 -25.68
C LEU A 195 1.56 -7.82 -27.01
N ASP A 196 0.96 -7.25 -28.06
CA ASP A 196 1.63 -6.99 -29.33
C ASP A 196 1.76 -5.48 -29.52
N TRP A 197 2.98 -4.95 -29.41
CA TRP A 197 3.24 -3.52 -29.37
C TRP A 197 4.26 -3.06 -30.41
N THR A 198 4.10 -1.83 -30.84
CA THR A 198 5.10 -1.05 -31.56
C THR A 198 5.36 0.25 -30.79
N VAL A 199 6.64 0.52 -30.51
CA VAL A 199 7.10 1.76 -29.88
C VAL A 199 7.52 2.74 -30.97
N ASP A 200 6.84 3.87 -31.05
CA ASP A 200 7.15 4.95 -32.00
C ASP A 200 7.68 6.17 -31.25
N PHE A 201 8.98 6.44 -31.40
CA PHE A 201 9.64 7.60 -30.78
C PHE A 201 9.35 8.93 -31.48
N ALA A 202 8.91 8.92 -32.74
CA ALA A 202 8.55 10.13 -33.46
C ALA A 202 7.17 10.64 -33.00
N GLU A 203 6.20 9.73 -32.92
CA GLU A 203 4.85 10.04 -32.45
C GLU A 203 4.70 9.98 -30.92
N LYS A 204 5.69 9.42 -30.22
CA LYS A 204 5.68 9.17 -28.76
C LYS A 204 4.47 8.33 -28.35
N THR A 205 4.26 7.23 -29.06
CA THR A 205 3.16 6.30 -28.80
C THR A 205 3.64 4.86 -28.67
N VAL A 206 2.92 4.10 -27.85
CA VAL A 206 2.92 2.64 -27.88
C VAL A 206 1.57 2.22 -28.46
N SER A 207 1.58 1.46 -29.55
CA SER A 207 0.36 1.06 -30.27
C SER A 207 0.37 -0.43 -30.60
N GLY A 208 -0.83 -1.02 -30.71
CA GLY A 208 -1.00 -2.43 -31.07
C GLY A 208 -2.22 -3.03 -30.38
N SER A 209 -2.05 -4.17 -29.70
CA SER A 209 -3.16 -4.85 -29.03
C SER A 209 -2.79 -5.54 -27.71
N ALA A 210 -3.77 -5.65 -26.83
CA ALA A 210 -3.76 -6.51 -25.66
C ALA A 210 -4.81 -7.62 -25.85
N THR A 211 -4.37 -8.88 -25.81
CA THR A 211 -5.27 -10.04 -25.91
C THR A 211 -5.33 -10.74 -24.57
N HIS A 212 -6.48 -10.63 -23.91
CA HIS A 212 -6.75 -11.23 -22.62
C HIS A 212 -7.30 -12.63 -22.77
N ASP A 213 -6.76 -13.57 -22.01
CA ASP A 213 -7.43 -14.81 -21.65
C ASP A 213 -8.15 -14.59 -20.33
N LEU A 214 -9.48 -14.66 -20.34
CA LEU A 214 -10.30 -14.45 -19.16
C LEU A 214 -11.01 -15.72 -18.72
N THR A 215 -11.25 -15.84 -17.42
CA THR A 215 -12.10 -16.86 -16.82
C THR A 215 -13.31 -16.21 -16.16
N VAL A 216 -14.50 -16.66 -16.54
CA VAL A 216 -15.78 -16.21 -15.98
C VAL A 216 -15.93 -16.72 -14.53
N GLN A 217 -16.19 -15.81 -13.58
CA GLN A 217 -16.30 -16.12 -12.15
C GLN A 217 -17.75 -16.30 -11.67
N GLU A 218 -18.71 -15.76 -12.43
CA GLU A 218 -20.14 -15.80 -12.15
C GLU A 218 -20.95 -16.21 -13.39
N ASP A 219 -22.13 -16.79 -13.18
CA ASP A 219 -23.02 -17.13 -14.29
C ASP A 219 -23.60 -15.87 -14.95
N ASP A 220 -23.85 -15.97 -16.25
CA ASP A 220 -24.59 -15.01 -17.07
C ASP A 220 -23.98 -13.59 -17.11
N VAL A 221 -22.65 -13.49 -16.95
CA VAL A 221 -21.88 -12.24 -17.14
C VAL A 221 -22.03 -11.76 -18.60
N THR A 222 -22.45 -10.51 -18.77
CA THR A 222 -22.76 -9.92 -20.08
C THR A 222 -21.69 -9.00 -20.63
N GLU A 223 -20.70 -8.63 -19.82
CA GLU A 223 -19.62 -7.72 -20.22
C GLU A 223 -18.34 -7.97 -19.44
N ALA A 224 -17.21 -7.67 -20.08
CA ALA A 224 -15.92 -7.50 -19.42
C ALA A 224 -15.60 -6.01 -19.37
N ILE A 225 -15.24 -5.50 -18.19
CA ILE A 225 -14.91 -4.10 -17.96
C ILE A 225 -13.41 -4.02 -17.64
N PHE A 226 -12.70 -3.16 -18.38
CA PHE A 226 -11.28 -2.86 -18.17
C PHE A 226 -11.11 -1.40 -17.76
N ASP A 227 -10.11 -1.12 -16.93
CA ASP A 227 -9.64 0.23 -16.69
C ASP A 227 -8.80 0.73 -17.87
N THR A 228 -9.02 1.99 -18.25
CA THR A 228 -8.19 2.68 -19.25
C THR A 228 -7.89 4.10 -18.79
N GLY A 229 -6.69 4.59 -19.09
CA GLY A 229 -6.25 5.97 -18.78
C GLY A 229 -5.77 6.66 -20.05
N TYR A 230 -6.60 7.54 -20.63
CA TYR A 230 -6.25 8.30 -21.84
C TYR A 230 -5.80 7.41 -23.03
N LEU A 231 -6.36 6.20 -23.16
CA LEU A 231 -6.09 5.32 -24.30
C LEU A 231 -7.04 5.61 -25.46
N GLN A 232 -6.53 5.48 -26.69
CA GLN A 232 -7.35 5.49 -27.89
C GLN A 232 -7.68 4.04 -28.28
N VAL A 233 -8.87 3.56 -27.89
CA VAL A 233 -9.35 2.22 -28.25
C VAL A 233 -10.00 2.26 -29.64
N THR A 234 -9.60 1.35 -30.52
CA THR A 234 -10.02 1.35 -31.94
C THR A 234 -10.86 0.14 -32.32
N ALA A 235 -10.66 -1.01 -31.67
CA ALA A 235 -11.45 -2.21 -31.89
C ALA A 235 -11.42 -3.15 -30.68
N ALA A 236 -12.48 -3.95 -30.53
CA ALA A 236 -12.54 -5.08 -29.61
C ALA A 236 -13.04 -6.32 -30.34
N LYS A 237 -12.49 -7.49 -30.01
CA LYS A 237 -12.94 -8.79 -30.52
C LYS A 237 -13.11 -9.77 -29.38
N VAL A 238 -14.20 -10.53 -29.39
CA VAL A 238 -14.45 -11.64 -28.46
C VAL A 238 -14.39 -12.94 -29.27
N ASP A 239 -13.50 -13.86 -28.87
CA ASP A 239 -13.23 -15.12 -29.55
C ASP A 239 -13.02 -14.97 -31.07
N GLY A 240 -12.31 -13.90 -31.45
CA GLY A 240 -11.97 -13.57 -32.83
C GLY A 240 -13.06 -12.85 -33.63
N SER A 241 -14.29 -12.75 -33.09
CA SER A 241 -15.40 -12.01 -33.70
C SER A 241 -15.44 -10.57 -33.22
N GLU A 242 -15.81 -9.62 -34.08
CA GLU A 242 -15.99 -8.22 -33.67
C GLU A 242 -17.03 -8.10 -32.55
N ALA A 243 -16.69 -7.32 -31.53
CA ALA A 243 -17.54 -7.09 -30.38
C ALA A 243 -17.80 -5.60 -30.21
N ALA A 244 -19.03 -5.26 -29.79
CA ALA A 244 -19.36 -3.91 -29.39
C ALA A 244 -18.61 -3.56 -28.10
N PHE A 245 -18.01 -2.37 -28.07
CA PHE A 245 -17.39 -1.82 -26.88
C PHE A 245 -17.88 -0.39 -26.65
N ASP A 246 -17.86 0.04 -25.39
CA ASP A 246 -18.24 1.39 -24.97
C ASP A 246 -17.21 1.93 -23.98
N LEU A 247 -16.58 3.06 -24.33
CA LEU A 247 -15.62 3.75 -23.49
C LEU A 247 -16.37 4.83 -22.70
N LYS A 248 -16.53 4.61 -21.40
CA LYS A 248 -17.31 5.49 -20.53
C LYS A 248 -16.63 6.84 -20.29
N ALA A 249 -17.40 7.76 -19.73
CA ALA A 249 -16.93 9.07 -19.33
C ALA A 249 -15.69 8.97 -18.43
N HIS A 250 -14.76 9.89 -18.63
CA HIS A 250 -13.51 9.92 -17.90
C HIS A 250 -13.73 10.35 -16.44
N HIS A 251 -13.27 9.53 -15.50
CA HIS A 251 -13.08 9.87 -14.10
C HIS A 251 -11.67 10.42 -13.90
N GLU A 252 -11.53 11.49 -13.12
CA GLU A 252 -10.24 12.20 -12.92
C GLU A 252 -9.12 11.29 -12.41
N VAL A 253 -9.39 10.49 -11.38
CA VAL A 253 -8.43 9.53 -10.81
C VAL A 253 -8.42 8.21 -11.60
N MET A 254 -9.58 7.57 -11.74
CA MET A 254 -9.65 6.19 -12.24
C MET A 254 -9.59 6.05 -13.77
N GLY A 255 -9.66 7.14 -14.54
CA GLY A 255 -9.72 7.09 -15.99
C GLY A 255 -11.11 6.71 -16.52
N SER A 256 -11.16 6.10 -17.70
CA SER A 256 -12.40 5.66 -18.37
C SER A 256 -12.56 4.14 -18.29
N ALA A 257 -13.73 3.68 -17.86
CA ALA A 257 -14.08 2.26 -17.92
C ALA A 257 -14.36 1.85 -19.38
N LEU A 258 -13.70 0.80 -19.87
CA LEU A 258 -13.95 0.20 -21.18
C LEU A 258 -14.81 -1.05 -21.00
N HIS A 259 -16.06 -0.96 -21.46
CA HIS A 259 -17.00 -2.08 -21.45
C HIS A 259 -16.93 -2.84 -22.77
N VAL A 260 -16.68 -4.14 -22.75
CA VAL A 260 -16.71 -5.02 -23.93
C VAL A 260 -17.86 -6.01 -23.79
N THR A 261 -18.78 -6.02 -24.75
CA THR A 261 -19.98 -6.87 -24.72
C THR A 261 -19.63 -8.34 -24.93
N LEU A 262 -20.16 -9.21 -24.07
CA LEU A 262 -19.98 -10.66 -24.14
C LEU A 262 -21.20 -11.38 -24.72
N PRO A 263 -21.04 -12.60 -25.26
CA PRO A 263 -22.15 -13.48 -25.59
C PRO A 263 -23.02 -13.78 -24.36
N LYS A 264 -24.33 -13.97 -24.57
CA LYS A 264 -25.26 -14.33 -23.48
C LYS A 264 -25.07 -15.77 -23.02
N GLY A 265 -25.35 -16.03 -21.75
CA GLY A 265 -25.41 -17.38 -21.19
C GLY A 265 -24.05 -18.00 -20.85
N LEU A 266 -23.01 -17.18 -20.68
CA LEU A 266 -21.71 -17.64 -20.20
C LEU A 266 -21.87 -18.25 -18.80
N LYS A 267 -21.18 -19.36 -18.55
CA LYS A 267 -21.21 -20.05 -17.26
C LYS A 267 -19.91 -19.88 -16.50
N LYS A 268 -19.98 -19.88 -15.17
CA LYS A 268 -18.79 -19.86 -14.32
C LYS A 268 -17.79 -20.92 -14.75
N GLY A 269 -16.52 -20.54 -14.83
CA GLY A 269 -15.41 -21.37 -15.32
C GLY A 269 -15.23 -21.36 -16.84
N THR A 270 -16.10 -20.71 -17.61
CA THR A 270 -15.91 -20.55 -19.06
C THR A 270 -14.72 -19.66 -19.34
N SER A 271 -13.84 -20.07 -20.25
CA SER A 271 -12.76 -19.23 -20.77
C SER A 271 -13.24 -18.40 -21.95
N VAL A 272 -12.86 -17.13 -21.99
CA VAL A 272 -13.18 -16.17 -23.06
C VAL A 272 -11.91 -15.44 -23.47
N LYS A 273 -11.68 -15.29 -24.77
CA LYS A 273 -10.56 -14.48 -25.28
C LYS A 273 -11.06 -13.12 -25.76
N ILE A 274 -10.47 -12.04 -25.26
CA ILE A 274 -10.81 -10.67 -25.69
C ILE A 274 -9.56 -9.98 -26.21
N ALA A 275 -9.55 -9.57 -27.48
CA ALA A 275 -8.48 -8.79 -28.09
C ALA A 275 -8.91 -7.33 -28.25
N ILE A 276 -8.12 -6.40 -27.71
CA ILE A 276 -8.39 -4.96 -27.73
C ILE A 276 -7.27 -4.29 -28.51
N ALA A 277 -7.60 -3.60 -29.60
CA ALA A 277 -6.64 -2.80 -30.37
C ALA A 277 -6.68 -1.34 -29.91
N TYR A 278 -5.51 -0.77 -29.61
CA TYR A 278 -5.42 0.56 -29.00
C TYR A 278 -4.06 1.24 -29.24
N SER A 279 -3.98 2.52 -28.88
CA SER A 279 -2.73 3.26 -28.74
C SER A 279 -2.73 4.14 -27.49
N THR A 280 -1.54 4.38 -26.93
CA THR A 280 -1.34 5.42 -25.92
C THR A 280 -1.48 6.80 -26.56
N THR A 281 -1.82 7.81 -25.77
CA THR A 281 -1.90 9.20 -26.22
C THR A 281 -0.82 10.06 -25.56
N LYS A 282 -0.73 11.34 -25.96
CA LYS A 282 0.15 12.34 -25.33
C LYS A 282 -0.15 12.57 -23.84
N ASP A 283 -1.35 12.22 -23.37
CA ASP A 283 -1.81 12.40 -22.00
C ASP A 283 -1.59 11.13 -21.16
N CYS A 284 -0.88 10.13 -21.72
CA CYS A 284 -0.48 8.92 -21.01
C CYS A 284 0.32 9.24 -19.75
N THR A 285 -0.16 8.78 -18.59
CA THR A 285 0.48 9.01 -17.29
C THR A 285 1.49 7.92 -16.91
N ALA A 286 1.47 6.79 -17.62
CA ALA A 286 2.34 5.64 -17.33
C ALA A 286 3.74 5.76 -17.93
N LEU A 287 3.90 6.57 -18.99
CA LEU A 287 5.10 6.60 -19.81
C LEU A 287 5.81 7.95 -19.72
N GLN A 288 7.13 7.92 -19.51
CA GLN A 288 7.98 9.07 -19.73
C GLN A 288 8.80 8.91 -21.00
N TRP A 289 8.59 9.85 -21.93
CA TRP A 289 9.40 10.02 -23.13
C TRP A 289 10.48 11.08 -22.87
N LEU A 290 11.73 10.72 -23.10
CA LEU A 290 12.89 11.59 -22.95
C LEU A 290 13.49 11.90 -24.32
N GLU A 291 13.76 13.18 -24.55
CA GLU A 291 14.59 13.61 -25.68
C GLU A 291 16.03 13.17 -25.49
N LYS A 292 16.80 13.11 -26.57
CA LYS A 292 18.20 12.67 -26.51
C LYS A 292 19.03 13.52 -25.55
N GLU A 293 18.77 14.83 -25.43
CA GLU A 293 19.49 15.72 -24.53
C GLU A 293 19.28 15.37 -23.03
N GLN A 294 18.25 14.60 -22.72
CA GLN A 294 17.92 14.15 -21.36
C GLN A 294 18.54 12.77 -21.03
N THR A 295 19.17 12.10 -22.00
CA THR A 295 19.86 10.82 -21.80
C THR A 295 21.35 11.03 -21.55
N GLN A 296 22.01 10.06 -20.92
CA GLN A 296 23.44 10.16 -20.63
C GLN A 296 24.25 10.23 -21.91
N GLY A 297 23.92 9.39 -22.90
CA GLY A 297 24.64 9.33 -24.16
C GLY A 297 24.40 10.50 -25.10
N LYS A 298 23.36 11.33 -24.86
CA LYS A 298 22.98 12.52 -25.66
C LYS A 298 22.72 12.25 -27.16
N ARG A 299 22.59 10.98 -27.53
CA ARG A 299 22.53 10.51 -28.93
C ARG A 299 21.16 10.00 -29.33
N PHE A 300 20.47 9.32 -28.41
CA PHE A 300 19.19 8.66 -28.65
C PHE A 300 18.17 9.08 -27.61
N PRO A 301 16.86 9.12 -27.96
CA PRO A 301 15.80 9.29 -26.98
C PRO A 301 15.68 8.05 -26.07
N TYR A 302 14.82 8.16 -25.06
CA TYR A 302 14.55 7.07 -24.12
C TYR A 302 13.05 7.04 -23.75
N LEU A 303 12.52 5.86 -23.47
CA LEU A 303 11.20 5.61 -22.94
C LEU A 303 11.32 4.73 -21.70
N PHE A 304 10.62 5.06 -20.62
CA PHE A 304 10.36 4.11 -19.54
C PHE A 304 8.96 4.29 -18.96
N SER A 305 8.44 3.24 -18.34
CA SER A 305 7.17 3.28 -17.63
C SER A 305 7.30 3.41 -16.12
N GLN A 306 6.26 3.92 -15.47
CA GLN A 306 5.97 3.78 -14.05
C GLN A 306 4.47 3.49 -13.90
N CYS A 307 4.12 2.30 -13.40
CA CYS A 307 2.73 1.86 -13.36
C CYS A 307 2.10 1.90 -11.95
N GLN A 308 2.88 1.83 -10.89
CA GLN A 308 2.38 1.97 -9.52
C GLN A 308 1.93 3.41 -9.23
N PRO A 309 0.77 3.63 -8.57
CA PRO A 309 -0.18 2.60 -8.10
C PRO A 309 -1.21 2.15 -9.13
N ILE A 310 -1.73 3.07 -9.96
CA ILE A 310 -2.88 2.84 -10.85
C ILE A 310 -2.67 3.40 -12.27
N HIS A 311 -1.43 3.40 -12.74
CA HIS A 311 -1.09 3.94 -14.05
C HIS A 311 -0.97 2.87 -15.14
N ALA A 312 -1.00 1.58 -14.82
CA ALA A 312 -0.93 0.53 -15.85
C ALA A 312 -2.10 0.64 -16.85
N ARG A 313 -3.27 1.11 -16.41
CA ARG A 313 -4.42 1.46 -17.28
C ARG A 313 -4.11 2.49 -18.37
N ALA A 314 -3.09 3.32 -18.20
CA ALA A 314 -2.65 4.29 -19.21
C ALA A 314 -1.60 3.71 -20.18
N LEU A 315 -1.08 2.51 -19.92
CA LEU A 315 -0.20 1.76 -20.80
C LEU A 315 -0.95 0.70 -21.61
N ALA A 316 -1.94 0.04 -21.01
CA ALA A 316 -2.77 -0.99 -21.62
C ALA A 316 -4.18 -1.04 -21.00
N PRO A 317 -5.21 -1.43 -21.75
CA PRO A 317 -6.52 -1.73 -21.16
C PRO A 317 -6.38 -2.96 -20.27
N LEU A 318 -6.48 -2.80 -18.95
CA LEU A 318 -6.22 -3.85 -17.97
C LEU A 318 -7.31 -3.83 -16.90
N GLN A 319 -7.47 -4.93 -16.16
CA GLN A 319 -8.19 -4.90 -14.89
C GLN A 319 -7.19 -4.38 -13.85
N ASP A 320 -7.11 -3.06 -13.73
CA ASP A 320 -5.97 -2.38 -13.09
C ASP A 320 -6.18 -2.28 -11.59
N SER A 321 -6.13 -3.45 -10.95
CA SER A 321 -6.18 -3.65 -9.51
C SER A 321 -5.09 -4.64 -9.09
N PRO A 322 -4.42 -4.44 -7.93
CA PRO A 322 -3.48 -5.40 -7.37
C PRO A 322 -4.10 -6.79 -7.13
N SER A 323 -5.43 -6.88 -6.98
CA SER A 323 -6.16 -8.14 -6.85
C SER A 323 -6.24 -8.96 -8.15
N ALA A 324 -6.09 -8.32 -9.30
CA ALA A 324 -6.16 -8.97 -10.61
C ALA A 324 -4.75 -9.30 -11.14
N LYS A 325 -4.16 -10.40 -10.66
CA LYS A 325 -2.83 -10.85 -11.10
C LYS A 325 -2.89 -11.58 -12.44
N ILE A 326 -1.95 -11.28 -13.33
CA ILE A 326 -1.86 -11.84 -14.69
C ILE A 326 -0.46 -12.44 -14.94
N THR A 327 -0.40 -13.53 -15.70
CA THR A 327 0.80 -13.81 -16.51
C THR A 327 0.76 -12.96 -17.78
N TYR A 328 1.90 -12.78 -18.45
CA TYR A 328 1.86 -12.12 -19.75
C TYR A 328 2.95 -12.59 -20.70
N THR A 329 2.64 -12.52 -21.99
CA THR A 329 3.60 -12.58 -23.10
C THR A 329 3.62 -11.24 -23.80
N ALA A 330 4.77 -10.86 -24.33
CA ALA A 330 4.89 -9.62 -25.09
C ALA A 330 5.75 -9.78 -26.33
N THR A 331 5.28 -9.24 -27.44
CA THR A 331 6.02 -9.02 -28.68
C THR A 331 6.09 -7.51 -28.92
N VAL A 332 7.28 -6.92 -28.83
CA VAL A 332 7.46 -5.46 -28.95
C VAL A 332 8.42 -5.13 -30.09
N ARG A 333 8.01 -4.22 -30.96
CA ARG A 333 8.83 -3.73 -32.09
C ARG A 333 9.31 -2.32 -31.80
N SER A 334 10.61 -2.08 -31.92
CA SER A 334 11.21 -0.77 -31.67
C SER A 334 12.49 -0.59 -32.47
N THR A 335 12.85 0.67 -32.77
CA THR A 335 14.15 1.05 -33.32
C THR A 335 15.25 1.16 -32.27
N LEU A 336 14.90 1.06 -30.98
CA LEU A 336 15.84 1.00 -29.86
C LEU A 336 15.67 -0.32 -29.08
N PRO A 337 16.69 -0.79 -28.34
CA PRO A 337 16.53 -1.89 -27.40
C PRO A 337 15.30 -1.77 -26.51
N VAL A 338 14.60 -2.87 -26.26
CA VAL A 338 13.41 -2.95 -25.40
C VAL A 338 13.67 -3.91 -24.25
N LEU A 339 13.34 -3.49 -23.04
CA LEU A 339 13.33 -4.27 -21.82
C LEU A 339 11.92 -4.28 -21.23
N LEU A 340 11.52 -5.41 -20.65
CA LEU A 340 10.22 -5.60 -19.99
C LEU A 340 10.43 -6.31 -18.65
N SER A 341 9.47 -6.15 -17.74
CA SER A 341 9.38 -6.84 -16.43
C SER A 341 9.07 -8.36 -16.55
N ALA A 342 9.88 -9.07 -17.33
CA ALA A 342 9.67 -10.46 -17.73
C ALA A 342 10.99 -11.14 -18.15
N VAL A 343 10.95 -12.45 -18.36
CA VAL A 343 12.08 -13.19 -18.92
C VAL A 343 12.18 -12.91 -20.43
N CYS A 344 13.34 -12.43 -20.87
CA CYS A 344 13.61 -12.22 -22.29
C CYS A 344 13.78 -13.55 -23.04
N ILE A 345 12.97 -13.76 -24.07
CA ILE A 345 12.97 -14.95 -24.94
C ILE A 345 13.79 -14.70 -26.21
N SER A 346 13.65 -13.51 -26.83
CA SER A 346 14.38 -13.15 -28.04
C SER A 346 14.44 -11.62 -28.23
N PRO A 347 15.53 -11.05 -28.74
CA PRO A 347 16.85 -11.68 -28.91
C PRO A 347 17.49 -12.04 -27.56
N PRO A 348 18.39 -13.04 -27.49
CA PRO A 348 19.01 -13.44 -26.24
C PRO A 348 19.85 -12.29 -25.65
N VAL A 349 19.74 -12.08 -24.33
CA VAL A 349 20.42 -10.97 -23.62
C VAL A 349 21.96 -11.03 -23.70
N SER A 350 22.52 -12.23 -23.91
CA SER A 350 23.97 -12.44 -24.12
C SER A 350 24.42 -12.21 -25.56
N GLY A 351 23.48 -11.94 -26.48
CA GLY A 351 23.77 -11.60 -27.87
C GLY A 351 24.28 -10.17 -28.04
N PRO A 352 24.61 -9.77 -29.29
CA PRO A 352 24.95 -8.38 -29.56
C PRO A 352 23.76 -7.46 -29.22
N PRO A 353 24.02 -6.24 -28.69
CA PRO A 353 22.98 -5.25 -28.46
C PRO A 353 22.11 -5.05 -29.70
N HIS A 354 20.81 -4.88 -29.50
CA HIS A 354 19.84 -4.68 -30.58
C HIS A 354 19.91 -5.76 -31.68
N ALA A 355 20.16 -7.02 -31.29
CA ALA A 355 20.33 -8.16 -32.20
C ALA A 355 21.41 -7.94 -33.30
N GLY A 356 22.38 -7.06 -33.05
CA GLY A 356 23.43 -6.70 -34.01
C GLY A 356 22.95 -5.78 -35.15
N LYS A 357 21.75 -5.21 -35.03
CA LYS A 357 21.18 -4.22 -35.95
C LYS A 357 21.60 -2.80 -35.57
N GLU A 358 21.43 -1.85 -36.48
CA GLU A 358 21.81 -0.46 -36.22
C GLU A 358 20.77 0.24 -35.33
N VAL A 359 21.18 0.56 -34.08
CA VAL A 359 20.37 1.25 -33.08
C VAL A 359 19.88 2.61 -33.61
N GLY A 360 18.58 2.86 -33.47
CA GLY A 360 17.91 4.10 -33.87
C GLY A 360 17.52 4.13 -35.35
N LYS A 361 17.75 3.06 -36.11
CA LYS A 361 17.38 2.95 -37.53
C LYS A 361 16.61 1.70 -37.85
N ASP A 362 17.18 0.54 -37.53
CA ASP A 362 16.57 -0.75 -37.84
C ASP A 362 15.50 -1.09 -36.81
N VAL A 363 14.38 -1.68 -37.23
CA VAL A 363 13.36 -2.21 -36.31
C VAL A 363 13.75 -3.62 -35.88
N VAL A 364 13.71 -3.88 -34.57
CA VAL A 364 13.91 -5.21 -33.98
C VAL A 364 12.66 -5.62 -33.21
N GLU A 365 12.30 -6.91 -33.31
CA GLU A 365 11.23 -7.54 -32.54
C GLU A 365 11.82 -8.21 -31.28
N TYR A 366 11.24 -7.87 -30.14
CA TYR A 366 11.59 -8.37 -28.82
C TYR A 366 10.45 -9.22 -28.26
N LYS A 367 10.77 -10.40 -27.73
CA LYS A 367 9.81 -11.34 -27.15
C LYS A 367 10.14 -11.60 -25.69
N TYR A 368 9.13 -11.50 -24.85
CA TYR A 368 9.21 -11.67 -23.40
C TYR A 368 8.09 -12.56 -22.88
N GLU A 369 8.36 -13.24 -21.77
CA GLU A 369 7.41 -14.11 -21.08
C GLU A 369 7.53 -13.91 -19.56
N GLN A 370 6.41 -13.60 -18.91
CA GLN A 370 6.27 -13.55 -17.46
C GLN A 370 5.36 -14.71 -17.03
N THR A 371 5.98 -15.75 -16.47
CA THR A 371 5.30 -17.00 -16.09
C THR A 371 4.75 -16.98 -14.66
N VAL A 372 5.21 -16.03 -13.83
CA VAL A 372 4.70 -15.84 -12.47
C VAL A 372 3.61 -14.78 -12.49
N PRO A 373 2.38 -15.05 -11.98
CA PRO A 373 1.32 -14.04 -11.95
C PRO A 373 1.70 -12.81 -11.14
N ILE A 374 1.64 -11.64 -11.77
CA ILE A 374 1.93 -10.33 -11.18
C ILE A 374 0.73 -9.38 -11.29
N PRO A 375 0.52 -8.46 -10.34
CA PRO A 375 -0.45 -7.38 -10.51
C PRO A 375 -0.06 -6.44 -11.67
N SER A 376 -1.05 -5.76 -12.24
CA SER A 376 -0.88 -4.83 -13.37
C SER A 376 0.15 -3.73 -13.11
N TYR A 377 0.26 -3.23 -11.88
CA TYR A 377 1.19 -2.16 -11.52
C TYR A 377 2.67 -2.53 -11.68
N LEU A 378 3.00 -3.82 -11.79
CA LEU A 378 4.35 -4.33 -12.04
C LEU A 378 4.70 -4.52 -13.51
N LEU A 379 3.73 -4.31 -14.42
CA LEU A 379 4.02 -4.29 -15.86
C LEU A 379 4.91 -3.08 -16.15
N ALA A 380 6.14 -3.33 -16.59
CA ALA A 380 7.07 -2.27 -16.94
C ALA A 380 7.73 -2.50 -18.29
N ILE A 381 7.94 -1.40 -19.01
CA ILE A 381 8.68 -1.31 -20.26
C ILE A 381 9.74 -0.20 -20.17
N ALA A 382 10.92 -0.46 -20.72
CA ALA A 382 11.91 0.55 -21.05
C ALA A 382 12.41 0.35 -22.47
N SER A 383 12.63 1.44 -23.21
CA SER A 383 13.26 1.39 -24.51
C SER A 383 14.26 2.53 -24.69
N GLY A 384 15.51 2.19 -25.01
CA GLY A 384 16.61 3.15 -25.08
C GLY A 384 17.90 2.47 -25.52
N ASN A 385 18.95 3.25 -25.74
CA ASN A 385 20.27 2.70 -26.08
C ASN A 385 20.92 2.08 -24.84
N VAL A 386 20.49 0.88 -24.45
CA VAL A 386 20.97 0.15 -23.27
C VAL A 386 21.75 -1.11 -23.65
N VAL A 387 22.70 -1.48 -22.80
CA VAL A 387 23.55 -2.67 -22.92
C VAL A 387 23.50 -3.50 -21.64
N TYR A 388 23.71 -4.81 -21.76
CA TYR A 388 23.67 -5.76 -20.66
C TYR A 388 25.06 -6.18 -20.20
N ARG A 389 25.23 -6.40 -18.89
CA ARG A 389 26.37 -7.10 -18.32
C ARG A 389 25.93 -8.09 -17.24
N PRO A 390 26.28 -9.38 -17.35
CA PRO A 390 25.89 -10.38 -16.36
C PRO A 390 26.73 -10.25 -15.09
N PHE A 391 26.11 -10.48 -13.93
CA PHE A 391 26.82 -10.56 -12.66
C PHE A 391 27.41 -11.97 -12.42
N PRO A 392 28.34 -12.12 -11.45
CA PRO A 392 28.85 -13.42 -11.05
C PRO A 392 27.75 -14.38 -10.62
N THR A 393 27.82 -15.63 -11.08
CA THR A 393 26.84 -16.66 -10.73
C THR A 393 27.16 -17.27 -9.35
N ILE A 394 26.10 -17.61 -8.61
CA ILE A 394 26.22 -18.35 -7.35
C ILE A 394 25.94 -19.84 -7.61
N LYS A 395 26.91 -20.69 -7.23
CA LYS A 395 26.82 -22.14 -7.43
C LYS A 395 25.57 -22.70 -6.75
N GLY A 396 24.79 -23.49 -7.49
CA GLY A 396 23.58 -24.15 -6.98
C GLY A 396 22.31 -23.30 -7.03
N LYS A 397 22.39 -22.05 -7.50
CA LYS A 397 21.22 -21.21 -7.78
C LYS A 397 20.78 -21.39 -9.23
N SER A 398 19.48 -21.46 -9.46
CA SER A 398 18.87 -21.65 -10.79
C SER A 398 18.51 -20.34 -11.49
N TRP A 399 18.58 -19.22 -10.78
CA TRP A 399 18.31 -17.90 -11.30
C TRP A 399 19.58 -17.21 -11.81
N ARG A 400 19.41 -16.17 -12.64
CA ARG A 400 20.49 -15.28 -13.08
C ARG A 400 20.27 -13.85 -12.62
N THR A 401 21.35 -13.09 -12.52
CA THR A 401 21.33 -11.65 -12.27
C THR A 401 22.27 -10.92 -13.21
N GLY A 402 22.00 -9.65 -13.44
CA GLY A 402 22.82 -8.77 -14.26
C GLY A 402 22.32 -7.34 -14.22
N ILE A 403 22.92 -6.50 -15.04
CA ILE A 403 22.61 -5.08 -15.09
C ILE A 403 22.50 -4.55 -16.50
N TRP A 404 21.56 -3.64 -16.68
CA TRP A 404 21.32 -2.87 -17.88
C TRP A 404 21.56 -1.40 -17.58
N ALA A 405 22.24 -0.70 -18.50
CA ALA A 405 22.44 0.73 -18.44
C ALA A 405 22.74 1.29 -19.83
N GLU A 406 22.70 2.61 -19.99
CA GLU A 406 23.34 3.24 -21.16
C GLU A 406 24.84 2.87 -21.22
N PRO A 407 25.44 2.70 -22.41
CA PRO A 407 26.86 2.35 -22.56
C PRO A 407 27.82 3.23 -21.75
N GLU A 408 27.48 4.50 -21.57
CA GLU A 408 28.25 5.48 -20.81
C GLU A 408 28.27 5.20 -19.30
N LEU A 409 27.28 4.47 -18.77
CA LEU A 409 27.13 4.16 -17.34
C LEU A 409 27.42 2.70 -17.00
N ILE A 410 27.55 1.81 -17.99
CA ILE A 410 27.59 0.36 -17.74
C ILE A 410 28.74 -0.07 -16.83
N ASP A 411 29.91 0.57 -16.90
CA ASP A 411 31.05 0.24 -16.05
C ASP A 411 30.84 0.70 -14.61
N ALA A 412 30.33 1.93 -14.41
CA ALA A 412 29.99 2.43 -13.08
C ALA A 412 28.89 1.58 -12.44
N ALA A 413 27.81 1.32 -13.19
CA ALA A 413 26.70 0.50 -12.74
C ALA A 413 27.14 -0.93 -12.39
N TYR A 414 27.96 -1.57 -13.24
CA TYR A 414 28.48 -2.89 -12.93
C TYR A 414 29.37 -2.88 -11.69
N TRP A 415 30.27 -1.89 -11.58
CA TRP A 415 31.14 -1.78 -10.41
C TRP A 415 30.34 -1.63 -9.11
N GLU A 416 29.27 -0.83 -9.14
CA GLU A 416 28.43 -0.52 -7.99
C GLU A 416 27.71 -1.77 -7.45
N PHE A 417 27.11 -2.57 -8.35
CA PHE A 417 26.14 -3.59 -7.93
C PHE A 417 26.59 -5.05 -8.07
N SER A 418 27.66 -5.33 -8.83
CA SER A 418 28.02 -6.71 -9.20
C SER A 418 28.56 -7.58 -8.07
N GLU A 419 29.12 -6.98 -7.02
CA GLU A 419 29.69 -7.76 -5.91
C GLU A 419 28.62 -8.31 -4.96
N ASP A 420 27.46 -7.67 -4.91
CA ASP A 420 26.56 -7.79 -3.76
C ASP A 420 25.18 -8.32 -4.15
N THR A 421 24.62 -7.89 -5.28
CA THR A 421 23.25 -8.22 -5.72
C THR A 421 22.95 -9.73 -5.66
N ALA A 422 23.81 -10.56 -6.24
CA ALA A 422 23.60 -12.02 -6.24
C ALA A 422 23.69 -12.60 -4.83
N LYS A 423 24.61 -12.11 -3.99
CA LYS A 423 24.78 -12.59 -2.61
C LYS A 423 23.54 -12.24 -1.77
N PHE A 424 22.99 -11.04 -1.97
CA PHE A 424 21.80 -10.58 -1.27
C PHE A 424 20.61 -11.47 -1.57
N LEU A 425 20.34 -11.72 -2.86
CA LEU A 425 19.28 -12.62 -3.28
C LEU A 425 19.47 -14.03 -2.72
N ALA A 426 20.71 -14.56 -2.74
CA ALA A 426 21.00 -15.88 -2.19
C ALA A 426 20.82 -15.97 -0.67
N ALA A 427 21.12 -14.89 0.07
CA ALA A 427 20.94 -14.80 1.51
C ALA A 427 19.46 -14.71 1.88
N GLU A 428 18.68 -13.92 1.15
CA GLU A 428 17.25 -13.76 1.38
C GLU A 428 16.47 -15.06 1.19
N GLU A 429 16.83 -15.88 0.18
CA GLU A 429 16.24 -17.22 0.01
C GLU A 429 16.39 -18.12 1.25
N GLY A 430 17.38 -17.84 2.12
CA GLY A 430 17.54 -18.52 3.41
C GLY A 430 16.54 -18.07 4.48
N LEU A 431 16.13 -16.79 4.44
CA LEU A 431 15.17 -16.19 5.37
C LEU A 431 13.73 -16.49 4.95
N VAL A 432 13.43 -16.43 3.65
CA VAL A 432 12.08 -16.53 3.10
C VAL A 432 11.89 -17.89 2.42
N VAL A 433 11.85 -17.94 1.08
CA VAL A 433 11.68 -19.17 0.29
C VAL A 433 12.52 -19.06 -0.99
N PRO A 434 12.70 -20.12 -1.79
CA PRO A 434 13.42 -20.03 -3.05
C PRO A 434 12.79 -19.04 -4.04
N TYR A 435 13.62 -18.26 -4.73
CA TYR A 435 13.24 -17.22 -5.68
C TYR A 435 12.53 -17.81 -6.92
N LYS A 436 11.42 -17.17 -7.35
CA LYS A 436 10.51 -17.75 -8.36
C LYS A 436 10.61 -17.14 -9.76
N PHE A 437 11.09 -15.92 -9.90
CA PHE A 437 11.02 -15.18 -11.18
C PHE A 437 12.15 -15.49 -12.17
N HIS A 438 13.05 -16.44 -11.84
CA HIS A 438 14.18 -16.93 -12.67
C HIS A 438 15.28 -15.91 -13.02
N VAL A 439 14.94 -14.64 -13.13
CA VAL A 439 15.83 -13.52 -13.46
C VAL A 439 15.64 -12.45 -12.40
N TYR A 440 16.73 -11.84 -11.94
CA TYR A 440 16.71 -10.58 -11.18
C TYR A 440 17.76 -9.65 -11.78
N ASP A 441 17.34 -8.86 -12.77
CA ASP A 441 18.19 -7.86 -13.41
C ASP A 441 17.90 -6.47 -12.83
N LEU A 442 18.90 -5.60 -12.89
CA LEU A 442 18.78 -4.18 -12.56
C LEU A 442 18.81 -3.35 -13.85
N LEU A 443 18.03 -2.27 -13.91
CA LEU A 443 18.12 -1.25 -14.95
C LEU A 443 18.42 0.11 -14.33
N VAL A 444 19.58 0.68 -14.63
CA VAL A 444 19.86 2.08 -14.29
C VAL A 444 19.19 2.98 -15.32
N LEU A 445 18.18 3.72 -14.88
CA LEU A 445 17.44 4.67 -15.71
C LEU A 445 18.17 6.01 -15.87
N PRO A 446 17.74 6.85 -16.82
CA PRO A 446 18.19 8.24 -16.89
C PRO A 446 17.85 9.05 -15.62
N PRO A 447 18.55 10.18 -15.36
CA PRO A 447 18.39 10.94 -14.11
C PRO A 447 16.95 11.33 -13.77
N ALA A 448 16.12 11.61 -14.79
CA ALA A 448 14.74 12.06 -14.64
C ALA A 448 13.82 11.08 -13.90
N PHE A 449 14.24 9.82 -13.67
CA PHE A 449 13.47 8.83 -12.92
C PHE A 449 13.12 9.35 -11.50
N PRO A 450 11.82 9.38 -11.13
CA PRO A 450 11.39 10.13 -9.95
C PRO A 450 11.51 9.39 -8.61
N TYR A 451 11.84 8.09 -8.61
CA TYR A 451 11.91 7.25 -7.41
C TYR A 451 13.33 6.78 -7.08
N GLY A 452 13.48 6.04 -5.97
CA GLY A 452 14.74 5.36 -5.63
C GLY A 452 14.94 4.10 -6.47
N GLY A 453 13.97 3.21 -6.40
CA GLY A 453 13.79 2.12 -7.33
C GLY A 453 12.32 1.87 -7.62
N MET A 454 12.06 0.85 -8.41
CA MET A 454 10.74 0.25 -8.60
C MET A 454 10.96 -1.26 -8.82
N GLU A 455 10.23 -2.07 -8.07
CA GLU A 455 10.40 -3.51 -7.91
C GLU A 455 9.90 -4.35 -9.09
N ASN A 456 9.85 -3.78 -10.29
CA ASN A 456 9.31 -4.41 -11.49
C ASN A 456 9.87 -5.84 -11.64
N ALA A 457 8.98 -6.83 -11.71
CA ALA A 457 9.36 -8.24 -11.69
C ALA A 457 10.43 -8.55 -12.76
N CYS A 458 11.44 -9.33 -12.40
CA CYS A 458 12.61 -9.64 -13.24
C CYS A 458 13.56 -8.47 -13.58
N LEU A 459 13.16 -7.20 -13.44
CA LEU A 459 13.91 -6.04 -13.93
C LEU A 459 13.68 -4.80 -13.05
N SER A 460 14.30 -4.75 -11.87
CA SER A 460 14.15 -3.61 -10.97
C SER A 460 14.73 -2.34 -11.60
N PHE A 461 13.93 -1.27 -11.64
CA PHE A 461 14.37 0.03 -12.14
C PHE A 461 15.08 0.77 -11.01
N LEU A 462 16.22 1.39 -11.30
CA LEU A 462 17.03 2.10 -10.34
C LEU A 462 17.35 3.52 -10.82
N THR A 463 17.36 4.46 -9.89
CA THR A 463 17.89 5.80 -10.11
C THR A 463 19.42 5.78 -10.30
N PRO A 464 19.98 6.63 -11.18
CA PRO A 464 21.43 6.78 -11.27
C PRO A 464 22.02 7.43 -10.02
N SER A 465 21.20 7.98 -9.11
CA SER A 465 21.65 8.49 -7.80
C SER A 465 22.18 7.45 -6.82
N LEU A 466 22.12 6.17 -7.18
CA LEU A 466 22.78 5.08 -6.46
C LEU A 466 24.23 4.83 -6.94
N LEU A 467 24.66 5.43 -8.06
CA LEU A 467 26.01 5.29 -8.59
C LEU A 467 26.99 6.23 -7.87
N THR A 468 27.26 5.96 -6.60
CA THR A 468 28.13 6.79 -5.77
C THR A 468 29.61 6.51 -5.97
N GLY A 469 29.98 5.37 -6.58
CA GLY A 469 31.36 4.96 -6.80
C GLY A 469 32.04 4.43 -5.53
N ASP A 470 31.26 4.15 -4.49
CA ASP A 470 31.72 3.64 -3.19
C ASP A 470 30.82 2.55 -2.58
N ARG A 471 29.74 2.16 -3.27
CA ARG A 471 28.72 1.18 -2.86
C ARG A 471 27.94 1.52 -1.61
N THR A 472 27.91 2.78 -1.20
CA THR A 472 27.25 3.19 0.03
C THR A 472 25.72 3.21 -0.06
N LEU A 473 25.14 3.12 -1.26
CA LEU A 473 23.69 3.13 -1.49
C LEU A 473 23.14 1.83 -2.09
N VAL A 474 23.91 0.74 -2.09
CA VAL A 474 23.46 -0.56 -2.64
C VAL A 474 22.34 -1.21 -1.84
N ASP A 475 22.09 -0.75 -0.60
CA ASP A 475 20.99 -1.24 0.25
C ASP A 475 19.62 -1.05 -0.40
N VAL A 476 19.45 -0.05 -1.27
CA VAL A 476 18.21 0.11 -2.05
C VAL A 476 17.93 -1.15 -2.90
N VAL A 477 18.96 -1.83 -3.41
CA VAL A 477 18.79 -3.10 -4.14
C VAL A 477 18.18 -4.18 -3.26
N VAL A 478 18.44 -4.15 -1.94
CA VAL A 478 17.87 -5.09 -0.97
C VAL A 478 16.38 -4.84 -0.81
N HIS A 479 15.96 -3.58 -0.75
CA HIS A 479 14.54 -3.23 -0.74
C HIS A 479 13.83 -3.78 -2.00
N GLU A 480 14.36 -3.48 -3.18
CA GLU A 480 13.76 -3.91 -4.45
C GLU A 480 13.76 -5.44 -4.63
N LEU A 481 14.81 -6.15 -4.18
CA LEU A 481 14.82 -7.62 -4.28
C LEU A 481 13.82 -8.25 -3.31
N THR A 482 13.64 -7.67 -2.12
CA THR A 482 12.72 -8.20 -1.13
C THR A 482 11.27 -8.12 -1.58
N HIS A 483 10.92 -7.10 -2.39
CA HIS A 483 9.62 -7.03 -3.03
C HIS A 483 9.29 -8.21 -3.94
N SER A 484 10.30 -8.98 -4.39
CA SER A 484 10.08 -10.24 -5.10
C SER A 484 9.23 -11.23 -4.30
N TYR A 485 9.21 -11.13 -2.97
CA TYR A 485 8.31 -11.87 -2.09
C TYR A 485 7.13 -11.01 -1.65
N PHE A 486 7.38 -9.80 -1.14
CA PHE A 486 6.36 -8.92 -0.54
C PHE A 486 5.99 -7.79 -1.49
N GLY A 487 4.93 -7.99 -2.26
CA GLY A 487 4.50 -7.12 -3.34
C GLY A 487 4.36 -7.90 -4.64
N ASN A 488 5.45 -8.43 -5.18
CA ASN A 488 5.43 -9.20 -6.42
C ASN A 488 4.83 -10.58 -6.19
N GLY A 489 5.28 -11.27 -5.13
CA GLY A 489 4.82 -12.59 -4.76
C GLY A 489 3.47 -12.56 -4.05
N VAL A 490 3.48 -12.11 -2.80
CA VAL A 490 2.30 -11.85 -1.97
C VAL A 490 1.96 -10.37 -2.08
N THR A 491 0.83 -10.05 -2.68
CA THR A 491 0.45 -8.67 -3.01
C THR A 491 -0.64 -8.19 -2.05
N HIS A 492 -0.65 -6.91 -1.69
CA HIS A 492 -1.85 -6.31 -1.07
C HIS A 492 -3.06 -6.37 -2.03
N ALA A 493 -4.29 -6.46 -1.52
CA ALA A 493 -5.49 -6.55 -2.35
C ALA A 493 -5.83 -5.21 -3.06
N HIS A 494 -5.66 -4.09 -2.36
CA HIS A 494 -5.86 -2.72 -2.83
C HIS A 494 -5.16 -1.74 -1.86
N ALA A 495 -5.18 -0.43 -2.15
CA ALA A 495 -4.34 0.58 -1.49
C ALA A 495 -4.49 0.64 0.04
N GLU A 496 -5.64 0.29 0.61
CA GLU A 496 -5.86 0.24 2.07
C GLU A 496 -4.88 -0.70 2.79
N HIS A 497 -4.41 -1.73 2.08
CA HIS A 497 -3.54 -2.78 2.62
C HIS A 497 -2.09 -2.64 2.15
N PHE A 498 -1.71 -1.48 1.59
CA PHE A 498 -0.39 -1.26 0.99
C PHE A 498 0.78 -1.53 1.94
N TRP A 499 0.59 -1.37 3.26
CA TRP A 499 1.60 -1.74 4.26
C TRP A 499 2.00 -3.23 4.22
N LEU A 500 1.16 -4.12 3.69
CA LEU A 500 1.52 -5.54 3.53
C LEU A 500 2.63 -5.76 2.52
N ASN A 501 2.79 -4.85 1.55
CA ASN A 501 3.99 -4.81 0.73
C ASN A 501 5.11 -4.15 1.54
N GLU A 502 4.95 -2.85 1.81
CA GLU A 502 6.07 -2.00 2.22
C GLU A 502 6.60 -2.29 3.63
N GLY A 503 5.69 -2.54 4.58
CA GLY A 503 6.06 -2.88 5.94
C GLY A 503 6.84 -4.20 6.01
N TRP A 504 6.40 -5.20 5.23
CA TRP A 504 7.09 -6.48 5.13
C TRP A 504 8.43 -6.36 4.42
N THR A 505 8.48 -5.59 3.32
CA THR A 505 9.73 -5.32 2.59
C THR A 505 10.75 -4.66 3.50
N VAL A 506 10.41 -3.54 4.14
CA VAL A 506 11.32 -2.82 5.05
C VAL A 506 11.73 -3.70 6.23
N TYR A 507 10.82 -4.53 6.75
CA TYR A 507 11.18 -5.44 7.84
C TYR A 507 12.24 -6.47 7.44
N ILE A 508 12.08 -7.14 6.28
CA ILE A 508 13.05 -8.14 5.81
C ILE A 508 14.34 -7.49 5.31
N GLU A 509 14.25 -6.35 4.63
CA GLU A 509 15.40 -5.51 4.25
C GLU A 509 16.27 -5.21 5.49
N ARG A 510 15.64 -4.71 6.57
CA ARG A 510 16.32 -4.40 7.83
C ARG A 510 16.85 -5.63 8.55
N LEU A 511 16.18 -6.77 8.44
CA LEU A 511 16.70 -8.02 8.97
C LEU A 511 17.98 -8.43 8.24
N MET A 512 18.01 -8.27 6.91
CA MET A 512 19.18 -8.56 6.10
C MET A 512 20.38 -7.69 6.45
N GLN A 513 20.18 -6.45 6.90
CA GLN A 513 21.26 -5.54 7.33
C GLN A 513 22.29 -6.18 8.27
N LYS A 514 21.85 -7.13 9.10
CA LYS A 514 22.74 -7.93 9.95
C LYS A 514 23.80 -8.70 9.15
N THR A 515 23.37 -9.36 8.09
CA THR A 515 24.20 -10.14 7.18
C THR A 515 25.02 -9.23 6.27
N LEU A 516 24.43 -8.12 5.83
CA LEU A 516 25.07 -7.16 4.91
C LEU A 516 26.27 -6.45 5.54
N HIS A 517 26.12 -6.07 6.80
CA HIS A 517 27.13 -5.30 7.52
C HIS A 517 27.90 -6.13 8.57
N ASP A 518 27.67 -7.44 8.62
CA ASP A 518 28.25 -8.35 9.61
C ASP A 518 28.12 -7.81 11.06
N SER A 519 26.94 -7.30 11.38
CA SER A 519 26.69 -6.55 12.63
C SER A 519 25.25 -6.69 13.09
N GLU A 520 25.05 -7.28 14.27
CA GLU A 520 23.73 -7.36 14.92
C GLU A 520 23.09 -5.98 15.12
N ALA A 521 23.90 -4.96 15.42
CA ALA A 521 23.45 -3.60 15.66
C ALA A 521 22.95 -2.90 14.38
N ALA A 522 23.35 -3.37 13.19
CA ALA A 522 22.97 -2.75 11.92
C ALA A 522 21.44 -2.72 11.69
N ARG A 523 20.74 -3.75 12.14
CA ARG A 523 19.27 -3.81 12.08
C ARG A 523 18.63 -2.70 12.91
N GLY A 524 19.01 -2.60 14.19
CA GLY A 524 18.49 -1.57 15.09
C GLY A 524 18.83 -0.16 14.59
N PHE A 525 20.02 0.00 14.04
CA PHE A 525 20.48 1.26 13.47
C PHE A 525 19.63 1.73 12.28
N SER A 526 19.23 0.82 11.38
CA SER A 526 18.33 1.17 10.27
C SER A 526 16.94 1.63 10.74
N PHE A 527 16.39 1.02 11.81
CA PHE A 527 15.14 1.48 12.43
C PHE A 527 15.26 2.87 13.06
N ILE A 528 16.41 3.23 13.62
CA ILE A 528 16.66 4.59 14.16
C ILE A 528 16.57 5.64 13.04
N ILE A 529 17.16 5.35 11.88
CA ILE A 529 17.13 6.25 10.70
C ILE A 529 15.70 6.42 10.19
N GLY A 530 14.94 5.31 10.07
CA GLY A 530 13.55 5.34 9.64
C GLY A 530 12.61 6.10 10.57
N ALA A 531 12.87 6.07 11.88
CA ALA A 531 12.00 6.69 12.88
C ALA A 531 11.83 8.21 12.69
N LYS A 532 12.88 8.93 12.27
CA LYS A 532 12.78 10.37 11.99
C LYS A 532 11.87 10.64 10.79
N GLY A 533 12.07 9.92 9.69
CA GLY A 533 11.27 10.06 8.48
C GLY A 533 9.78 9.81 8.73
N LEU A 534 9.45 8.78 9.51
CA LEU A 534 8.08 8.50 9.94
C LEU A 534 7.46 9.69 10.69
N VAL A 535 8.15 10.20 11.72
CA VAL A 535 7.62 11.31 12.55
C VAL A 535 7.40 12.58 11.72
N ASP A 536 8.30 12.87 10.79
CA ASP A 536 8.17 14.04 9.91
C ASP A 536 6.95 13.92 8.97
N ASP A 537 6.67 12.72 8.45
CA ASP A 537 5.48 12.47 7.64
C ASP A 537 4.18 12.45 8.47
N LEU A 538 4.18 11.90 9.68
CA LEU A 538 3.02 11.96 10.57
C LEU A 538 2.63 13.41 10.90
N LYS A 539 3.63 14.28 11.17
CA LYS A 539 3.41 15.72 11.38
C LYS A 539 2.83 16.41 10.14
N ARG A 540 3.25 16.00 8.94
CA ARG A 540 2.75 16.54 7.67
C ARG A 540 1.25 16.25 7.48
N TYR A 541 0.77 15.13 8.02
CA TYR A 541 -0.64 14.75 7.99
C TYR A 541 -1.48 15.25 9.17
N ALA A 542 -1.02 16.24 9.93
CA ALA A 542 -1.80 16.81 11.04
C ALA A 542 -3.20 17.32 10.62
N ASN A 543 -3.39 17.73 9.36
CA ASN A 543 -4.67 18.19 8.81
C ASN A 543 -5.46 17.10 8.05
N LYS A 544 -4.92 15.88 7.97
CA LYS A 544 -5.54 14.69 7.37
C LYS A 544 -5.12 13.44 8.17
N PRO A 545 -5.52 13.33 9.45
CA PRO A 545 -5.04 12.28 10.35
C PRO A 545 -5.35 10.86 9.87
N GLU A 546 -6.34 10.67 9.00
CA GLU A 546 -6.63 9.41 8.33
C GLU A 546 -5.41 8.83 7.57
N TYR A 547 -4.53 9.68 7.03
CA TYR A 547 -3.29 9.26 6.35
C TYR A 547 -2.15 8.91 7.32
N GLN A 548 -2.35 9.06 8.64
CA GLN A 548 -1.43 8.57 9.68
C GLN A 548 -1.68 7.10 10.03
N ARG A 549 -2.82 6.54 9.59
CA ARG A 549 -3.22 5.15 9.85
C ARG A 549 -2.38 4.19 9.01
N LEU A 550 -2.21 2.96 9.52
CA LEU A 550 -1.51 1.91 8.77
C LEU A 550 -2.44 1.24 7.74
N VAL A 551 -3.72 1.12 8.10
CA VAL A 551 -4.81 0.75 7.20
C VAL A 551 -5.65 2.01 6.97
N ILE A 552 -5.54 2.57 5.77
CA ILE A 552 -6.24 3.79 5.35
C ILE A 552 -7.50 3.36 4.63
N GLU A 553 -8.66 3.88 5.00
CA GLU A 553 -9.91 3.67 4.28
C GLU A 553 -10.03 4.71 3.17
N TYR A 554 -10.24 4.28 1.93
CA TYR A 554 -10.38 5.20 0.78
C TYR A 554 -11.81 5.26 0.30
N ALA A 555 -12.29 6.46 -0.03
CA ALA A 555 -13.53 6.59 -0.79
C ALA A 555 -13.34 6.05 -2.21
N LYS A 556 -14.42 5.56 -2.83
CA LYS A 556 -14.38 5.14 -4.24
C LYS A 556 -13.92 6.31 -5.12
N GLY A 557 -12.86 6.11 -5.88
CA GLY A 557 -12.26 7.11 -6.76
C GLY A 557 -11.34 8.12 -6.07
N GLU A 558 -11.03 7.95 -4.77
CA GLU A 558 -9.97 8.71 -4.10
C GLU A 558 -8.58 8.31 -4.63
N ASP A 559 -7.67 9.28 -4.81
CA ASP A 559 -6.33 9.05 -5.35
C ASP A 559 -5.40 8.47 -4.27
N PRO A 560 -4.91 7.21 -4.42
CA PRO A 560 -3.95 6.63 -3.47
C PRO A 560 -2.63 7.41 -3.37
N ASP A 561 -2.25 8.18 -4.39
CA ASP A 561 -1.03 9.00 -4.36
C ASP A 561 -1.07 10.08 -3.26
N ASP A 562 -2.26 10.55 -2.86
CA ASP A 562 -2.40 11.62 -1.87
C ASP A 562 -1.96 11.18 -0.46
N ALA A 563 -1.97 9.87 -0.18
CA ALA A 563 -1.55 9.29 1.10
C ALA A 563 -0.09 8.79 1.09
N TYR A 564 0.58 8.76 -0.06
CA TYR A 564 1.94 8.23 -0.19
C TYR A 564 2.93 8.90 0.79
N SER A 565 3.56 8.08 1.63
CA SER A 565 4.42 8.51 2.74
C SER A 565 5.26 7.36 3.28
N GLN A 566 6.09 7.64 4.28
CA GLN A 566 6.83 6.65 5.07
C GLN A 566 5.93 5.85 6.04
N VAL A 567 4.64 6.18 6.19
CA VAL A 567 3.74 5.51 7.14
C VAL A 567 3.59 4.00 6.85
N PRO A 568 3.22 3.52 5.65
CA PRO A 568 3.10 2.09 5.38
C PRO A 568 4.43 1.32 5.54
N TYR A 569 5.55 1.98 5.22
CA TYR A 569 6.92 1.45 5.36
C TYR A 569 7.32 1.27 6.83
N GLU A 570 7.38 2.39 7.56
CA GLU A 570 7.93 2.45 8.91
C GLU A 570 6.93 1.99 9.98
N LYS A 571 5.65 2.39 9.80
CA LYS A 571 4.44 1.86 10.44
C LYS A 571 4.46 0.34 10.51
N GLY A 572 4.45 -0.24 9.32
CA GLY A 572 4.31 -1.67 9.10
C GLY A 572 5.54 -2.46 9.58
N ALA A 573 6.75 -1.98 9.29
CA ALA A 573 7.97 -2.66 9.74
C ALA A 573 8.08 -2.70 11.27
N ASN A 574 7.64 -1.65 11.96
CA ASN A 574 7.63 -1.62 13.42
C ASN A 574 6.55 -2.51 14.03
N LEU A 575 5.37 -2.64 13.40
CA LEU A 575 4.37 -3.64 13.80
C LEU A 575 4.97 -5.05 13.71
N ILE A 576 5.63 -5.39 12.60
CA ILE A 576 6.21 -6.71 12.40
C ILE A 576 7.36 -6.97 13.39
N LEU A 577 8.22 -5.97 13.65
CA LEU A 577 9.26 -6.05 14.67
C LEU A 577 8.67 -6.22 16.08
N HIS A 578 7.56 -5.55 16.38
CA HIS A 578 6.86 -5.70 17.65
C HIS A 578 6.28 -7.11 17.80
N ILE A 579 5.68 -7.67 16.76
CA ILE A 579 5.19 -9.07 16.74
C ILE A 579 6.35 -10.03 16.98
N GLU A 580 7.43 -9.94 16.20
CA GLU A 580 8.61 -10.81 16.35
C GLU A 580 9.12 -10.82 17.78
N ARG A 581 9.30 -9.66 18.40
CA ARG A 581 9.80 -9.53 19.78
C ARG A 581 8.80 -10.08 20.81
N THR A 582 7.52 -9.85 20.60
CA THR A 582 6.45 -10.27 21.51
C THR A 582 6.33 -11.79 21.56
N ILE A 583 6.49 -12.48 20.43
CA ILE A 583 6.30 -13.93 20.34
C ILE A 583 7.54 -14.77 20.65
N GLY A 584 8.69 -14.15 20.89
CA GLY A 584 9.93 -14.85 21.28
C GLY A 584 11.09 -14.77 20.30
N GLY A 585 11.07 -13.85 19.34
CA GLY A 585 12.19 -13.57 18.44
C GLY A 585 12.21 -14.38 17.14
N LEU A 586 13.31 -14.25 16.39
CA LEU A 586 13.46 -14.81 15.04
C LEU A 586 13.27 -16.33 14.95
N ASP A 587 13.68 -17.09 15.97
CA ASP A 587 13.55 -18.56 15.96
C ASP A 587 12.08 -19.01 15.92
N VAL A 588 11.17 -18.21 16.51
CA VAL A 588 9.72 -18.44 16.50
C VAL A 588 9.07 -17.81 15.27
N PHE A 589 9.59 -16.66 14.82
CA PHE A 589 8.97 -15.87 13.76
C PHE A 589 9.34 -16.31 12.34
N LEU A 590 10.60 -16.66 12.06
CA LEU A 590 11.03 -17.04 10.71
C LEU A 590 10.29 -18.26 10.14
N PRO A 591 9.99 -19.32 10.92
CA PRO A 591 9.14 -20.41 10.43
C PRO A 591 7.75 -19.95 9.95
N TYR A 592 7.16 -18.96 10.61
CA TYR A 592 5.91 -18.35 10.17
C TYR A 592 6.08 -17.56 8.87
N VAL A 593 7.15 -16.77 8.73
CA VAL A 593 7.42 -16.02 7.47
C VAL A 593 7.45 -16.97 6.27
N LYS A 594 8.09 -18.13 6.41
CA LYS A 594 8.13 -19.14 5.34
C LYS A 594 6.75 -19.72 5.04
N ASP A 595 5.94 -19.99 6.06
CA ASP A 595 4.58 -20.52 5.87
C ASP A 595 3.65 -19.47 5.23
N TYR A 596 3.73 -18.22 5.69
CA TYR A 596 3.01 -17.07 5.14
C TYR A 596 3.29 -16.91 3.65
N VAL A 597 4.56 -16.84 3.26
CA VAL A 597 4.92 -16.67 1.84
C VAL A 597 4.53 -17.91 1.02
N ASN A 598 4.75 -19.13 1.51
CA ASN A 598 4.29 -20.33 0.78
C ASN A 598 2.77 -20.41 0.60
N THR A 599 1.99 -19.86 1.55
CA THR A 599 0.52 -19.87 1.51
C THR A 599 -0.03 -18.90 0.47
N TYR A 600 0.60 -17.73 0.35
CA TYR A 600 0.06 -16.60 -0.41
C TYR A 600 0.87 -16.18 -1.64
N ILE A 601 2.03 -16.78 -1.92
CA ILE A 601 2.78 -16.45 -3.13
C ILE A 601 1.91 -16.68 -4.38
N GLY A 602 1.83 -15.66 -5.24
CA GLY A 602 0.93 -15.65 -6.40
C GLY A 602 -0.50 -15.20 -6.09
N LYS A 603 -0.79 -14.70 -4.88
CA LYS A 603 -2.11 -14.20 -4.47
C LYS A 603 -2.03 -12.76 -3.97
N SER A 604 -3.20 -12.13 -3.92
CA SER A 604 -3.40 -10.82 -3.30
C SER A 604 -4.25 -10.96 -2.03
N ILE A 605 -3.91 -10.24 -0.96
CA ILE A 605 -4.52 -10.43 0.36
C ILE A 605 -4.85 -9.11 1.07
N THR A 606 -5.82 -9.18 1.97
CA THR A 606 -6.16 -8.10 2.90
C THR A 606 -5.41 -8.22 4.22
N THR A 607 -5.36 -7.13 4.99
CA THR A 607 -4.80 -7.14 6.35
C THR A 607 -5.48 -8.16 7.26
N GLN A 608 -6.79 -8.36 7.12
CA GLN A 608 -7.52 -9.35 7.92
C GLN A 608 -7.10 -10.77 7.56
N GLN A 609 -6.96 -11.10 6.27
CA GLN A 609 -6.50 -12.42 5.83
C GLN A 609 -5.07 -12.74 6.30
N TRP A 610 -4.20 -11.72 6.31
CA TRP A 610 -2.85 -11.83 6.89
C TRP A 610 -2.91 -12.13 8.39
N LYS A 611 -3.71 -11.38 9.16
CA LYS A 611 -3.87 -11.56 10.61
C LYS A 611 -4.50 -12.92 10.94
N ASP A 612 -5.52 -13.35 10.22
CA ASP A 612 -6.17 -14.65 10.39
C ASP A 612 -5.18 -15.80 10.14
N HIS A 613 -4.30 -15.65 9.14
CA HIS A 613 -3.25 -16.62 8.87
C HIS A 613 -2.19 -16.65 9.99
N LEU A 614 -1.77 -15.49 10.51
CA LEU A 614 -0.88 -15.39 11.67
C LEU A 614 -1.43 -16.15 12.88
N TYR A 615 -2.69 -15.87 13.25
CA TYR A 615 -3.37 -16.54 14.35
C TYR A 615 -3.57 -18.03 14.08
N GLY A 616 -4.03 -18.40 12.89
CA GLY A 616 -4.23 -19.79 12.50
C GLY A 616 -2.94 -20.62 12.52
N TYR A 617 -1.83 -20.05 12.08
CA TYR A 617 -0.51 -20.69 12.13
C TYR A 617 -0.11 -21.01 13.57
N TYR A 618 -0.16 -20.01 14.47
CA TYR A 618 0.26 -20.22 15.86
C TYR A 618 -0.74 -21.05 16.66
N GLN A 619 -2.04 -20.95 16.38
CA GLN A 619 -3.05 -21.83 16.98
C GLN A 619 -2.79 -23.30 16.67
N LYS A 620 -2.26 -23.61 15.48
CA LYS A 620 -1.93 -24.97 15.06
C LYS A 620 -0.57 -25.45 15.59
N ASN A 621 0.45 -24.60 15.56
CA ASN A 621 1.84 -25.02 15.78
C ASN A 621 2.34 -24.71 17.19
N SER A 622 1.92 -23.60 17.80
CA SER A 622 2.36 -23.14 19.11
C SER A 622 1.25 -22.34 19.84
N PRO A 623 0.21 -23.01 20.39
CA PRO A 623 -0.97 -22.33 20.93
C PRO A 623 -0.69 -21.28 22.02
N ASP A 624 0.39 -21.45 22.79
CA ASP A 624 0.77 -20.45 23.80
C ASP A 624 1.23 -19.11 23.19
N VAL A 625 1.68 -19.09 21.94
CA VAL A 625 2.01 -17.85 21.21
C VAL A 625 0.75 -17.03 20.93
N VAL A 626 -0.42 -17.66 20.77
CA VAL A 626 -1.69 -16.94 20.55
C VAL A 626 -1.98 -16.00 21.72
N LYS A 627 -1.73 -16.45 22.97
CA LYS A 627 -1.89 -15.59 24.15
C LYS A 627 -0.97 -14.37 24.15
N LEU A 628 0.19 -14.46 23.52
CA LEU A 628 1.11 -13.34 23.34
C LEU A 628 0.62 -12.39 22.25
N LEU A 629 0.13 -12.93 21.13
CA LEU A 629 -0.50 -12.12 20.07
C LEU A 629 -1.72 -11.35 20.58
N ASP A 630 -2.50 -11.93 21.51
CA ASP A 630 -3.65 -11.26 22.14
C ASP A 630 -3.26 -10.06 23.01
N THR A 631 -1.98 -9.88 23.34
CA THR A 631 -1.50 -8.67 24.04
C THR A 631 -1.27 -7.48 23.11
N ILE A 632 -1.25 -7.70 21.79
CA ILE A 632 -1.03 -6.64 20.81
C ILE A 632 -2.33 -5.86 20.60
N ASP A 633 -2.27 -4.54 20.78
CA ASP A 633 -3.38 -3.64 20.44
C ASP A 633 -3.46 -3.44 18.92
N TRP A 634 -4.13 -4.38 18.24
CA TRP A 634 -4.31 -4.36 16.79
C TRP A 634 -5.02 -3.11 16.28
N ASN A 635 -5.98 -2.58 17.05
CA ASN A 635 -6.73 -1.39 16.65
C ASN A 635 -5.84 -0.16 16.67
N ALA A 636 -5.02 0.01 17.72
CA ALA A 636 -4.05 1.10 17.77
C ALA A 636 -3.00 0.99 16.64
N TRP A 637 -2.55 -0.22 16.30
CA TRP A 637 -1.61 -0.40 15.20
C TRP A 637 -2.20 -0.12 13.82
N PHE A 638 -3.39 -0.62 13.53
CA PHE A 638 -4.01 -0.45 12.21
C PHE A 638 -4.60 0.95 12.02
N TYR A 639 -5.30 1.46 13.02
CA TYR A 639 -6.16 2.65 12.90
C TYR A 639 -5.76 3.80 13.83
N GLY A 640 -4.74 3.62 14.67
CA GLY A 640 -4.26 4.67 15.56
C GLY A 640 -3.67 5.86 14.79
N GLU A 641 -4.09 7.05 15.19
CA GLU A 641 -3.64 8.35 14.70
C GLU A 641 -2.67 9.00 15.71
N GLY A 642 -1.94 10.01 15.26
CA GLY A 642 -0.94 10.72 16.05
C GLY A 642 0.49 10.55 15.52
N ILE A 643 1.45 11.15 16.23
CA ILE A 643 2.86 11.19 15.84
C ILE A 643 3.73 10.12 16.52
N GLU A 644 3.13 9.29 17.36
CA GLU A 644 3.81 8.23 18.11
C GLU A 644 3.32 6.85 17.68
N LEU A 645 4.19 5.84 17.80
CA LEU A 645 3.80 4.45 17.63
C LEU A 645 2.98 3.98 18.84
N PRO A 646 2.08 2.98 18.68
CA PRO A 646 1.27 2.44 19.79
C PRO A 646 2.09 1.90 20.96
N VAL A 647 3.33 1.49 20.69
CA VAL A 647 4.29 1.04 21.70
C VAL A 647 5.61 1.78 21.53
N LYS A 648 6.28 2.04 22.64
CA LYS A 648 7.63 2.62 22.62
C LYS A 648 8.63 1.56 22.17
N MET A 649 9.12 1.69 20.94
CA MET A 649 10.13 0.79 20.39
C MET A 649 11.53 1.12 20.93
N GLU A 650 12.24 0.10 21.38
CA GLU A 650 13.64 0.20 21.78
C GLU A 650 14.56 -0.39 20.70
N TYR A 651 15.52 0.38 20.21
CA TYR A 651 16.47 -0.05 19.19
C TYR A 651 17.88 -0.15 19.75
N ASP A 652 18.69 -1.03 19.17
CA ASP A 652 20.14 -1.05 19.44
C ASP A 652 20.76 0.25 18.91
N THR A 653 21.36 1.04 19.80
CA THR A 653 21.96 2.33 19.48
C THR A 653 23.48 2.27 19.30
N THR A 654 24.08 1.08 19.36
CA THR A 654 25.55 0.89 19.38
C THR A 654 26.25 1.63 18.23
N LEU A 655 25.74 1.51 17.00
CA LEU A 655 26.32 2.19 15.82
C LEU A 655 26.05 3.70 15.79
N ALA A 656 25.01 4.17 16.49
CA ALA A 656 24.65 5.59 16.55
C ALA A 656 25.51 6.38 17.56
N GLN A 657 26.11 5.71 18.55
CA GLN A 657 26.79 6.40 19.66
C GLN A 657 27.93 7.32 19.22
N ALA A 658 28.75 6.89 18.25
CA ALA A 658 29.83 7.72 17.73
C ALA A 658 29.30 8.98 17.02
N ALA A 659 28.22 8.84 16.24
CA ALA A 659 27.56 9.94 15.57
C ALA A 659 26.94 10.93 16.55
N TYR A 660 26.32 10.44 17.64
CA TYR A 660 25.80 11.29 18.72
C TYR A 660 26.91 12.04 19.44
N ALA A 661 28.00 11.35 19.80
CA ALA A 661 29.14 11.99 20.46
C ALA A 661 29.77 13.09 19.60
N LEU A 662 29.85 12.89 18.27
CA LEU A 662 30.35 13.92 17.36
C LEU A 662 29.40 15.12 17.26
N ALA A 663 28.08 14.88 17.18
CA ALA A 663 27.10 15.96 17.19
C ALA A 663 27.14 16.78 18.49
N ASP A 664 27.26 16.11 19.64
CA ASP A 664 27.37 16.77 20.95
C ASP A 664 28.67 17.59 21.06
N ARG A 665 29.78 17.15 20.44
CA ARG A 665 31.03 17.95 20.33
C ARG A 665 30.83 19.23 19.52
N TRP A 666 30.12 19.15 18.40
CA TRP A 666 29.79 20.32 17.57
C TRP A 666 28.88 21.30 18.30
N ASP A 667 27.89 20.79 19.04
CA ASP A 667 27.02 21.61 19.88
C ASP A 667 27.77 22.32 21.01
N ALA A 668 28.65 21.59 21.71
CA ALA A 668 29.49 22.16 22.78
C ALA A 668 30.43 23.25 22.27
N ALA A 669 30.79 23.24 20.98
CA ALA A 669 31.66 24.22 20.35
C ALA A 669 30.91 25.42 19.74
N ARG A 670 29.58 25.54 19.89
CA ARG A 670 28.72 26.53 19.20
C ARG A 670 29.14 27.99 19.32
N ASP A 671 29.77 28.37 20.43
CA ASP A 671 30.26 29.72 20.69
C ASP A 671 31.77 29.87 20.43
N ALA A 672 32.45 28.80 19.99
CA ALA A 672 33.86 28.80 19.71
C ALA A 672 34.15 29.57 18.41
N THR A 673 35.18 30.42 18.45
CA THR A 673 35.70 31.12 17.26
C THR A 673 36.78 30.31 16.54
N ASP A 674 37.42 29.38 17.23
CA ASP A 674 38.42 28.47 16.68
C ASP A 674 37.82 27.06 16.57
N LEU A 675 37.70 26.58 15.33
CA LEU A 675 37.15 25.27 14.98
C LEU A 675 38.23 24.27 14.55
N SER A 676 39.51 24.56 14.79
CA SER A 676 40.64 23.68 14.45
C SER A 676 40.65 22.35 15.20
N LEU A 677 39.79 22.20 16.22
CA LEU A 677 39.56 20.95 16.93
C LEU A 677 38.82 19.91 16.07
N PHE A 678 38.11 20.33 15.02
CA PHE A 678 37.44 19.44 14.08
C PHE A 678 38.33 19.17 12.88
N LYS A 679 38.47 17.90 12.53
CA LYS A 679 39.42 17.41 11.52
C LYS A 679 38.77 16.35 10.65
N PRO A 680 39.21 16.15 9.40
CA PRO A 680 38.63 15.13 8.51
C PRO A 680 38.50 13.75 9.16
N ASP A 681 39.47 13.36 9.99
CA ASP A 681 39.52 12.06 10.66
C ASP A 681 38.46 11.89 11.78
N ASP A 682 37.67 12.93 12.14
CA ASP A 682 36.52 12.75 13.04
C ASP A 682 35.46 11.80 12.47
N LEU A 683 35.41 11.64 11.14
CA LEU A 683 34.54 10.68 10.45
C LEU A 683 35.26 9.36 10.11
N GLU A 684 36.50 9.17 10.57
CA GLU A 684 37.21 7.91 10.35
C GLU A 684 36.42 6.76 10.97
N GLY A 685 36.13 5.74 10.16
CA GLY A 685 35.33 4.58 10.57
C GLY A 685 33.81 4.78 10.51
N PHE A 686 33.31 5.97 10.13
CA PHE A 686 31.87 6.16 9.89
C PHE A 686 31.48 5.59 8.54
N ASN A 687 30.37 4.86 8.48
CA ASN A 687 29.66 4.61 7.24
C ASN A 687 28.70 5.76 6.89
N ALA A 688 28.13 5.75 5.68
CA ALA A 688 27.21 6.80 5.22
C ALA A 688 26.01 6.99 6.17
N ASN A 689 25.47 5.89 6.71
CA ASN A 689 24.35 5.91 7.64
C ASN A 689 24.72 6.57 8.99
N GLN A 690 25.94 6.42 9.50
CA GLN A 690 26.43 7.14 10.68
C GLN A 690 26.60 8.63 10.42
N ILE A 691 27.01 9.03 9.21
CA ILE A 691 27.05 10.43 8.81
C ILE A 691 25.63 11.01 8.75
N ILE A 692 24.66 10.26 8.21
CA ILE A 692 23.24 10.66 8.20
C ILE A 692 22.74 10.89 9.63
N VAL A 693 22.96 9.93 10.54
CA VAL A 693 22.54 10.05 11.95
C VAL A 693 23.23 11.21 12.66
N PHE A 694 24.50 11.48 12.36
CA PHE A 694 25.23 12.64 12.87
C PHE A 694 24.56 13.96 12.44
N LEU A 695 24.22 14.10 11.15
CA LEU A 695 23.56 15.29 10.62
C LEU A 695 22.14 15.46 11.16
N GLU A 696 21.37 14.37 11.23
CA GLU A 696 20.01 14.39 11.79
C GLU A 696 20.00 14.71 13.29
N ARG A 697 21.02 14.26 14.03
CA ARG A 697 21.21 14.64 15.43
C ARG A 697 21.47 16.15 15.56
N LEU A 698 22.27 16.74 14.68
CA LEU A 698 22.48 18.20 14.66
C LEU A 698 21.20 18.96 14.31
N GLN A 699 20.33 18.44 13.44
CA GLN A 699 19.03 19.05 13.13
C GLN A 699 18.10 19.12 14.35
N ALA A 700 18.25 18.20 15.32
CA ALA A 700 17.47 18.19 16.55
C ALA A 700 17.98 19.19 17.62
N LEU A 701 19.14 19.80 17.40
CA LEU A 701 19.76 20.77 18.29
C LEU A 701 19.51 22.21 17.76
N PRO A 702 19.75 23.27 18.57
CA PRO A 702 19.68 24.63 18.06
C PRO A 702 20.57 24.83 16.82
N ALA A 703 20.17 25.70 15.90
CA ALA A 703 20.92 25.91 14.66
C ALA A 703 22.32 26.49 14.91
N LEU A 704 23.33 25.89 14.27
CA LEU A 704 24.73 26.36 14.32
C LEU A 704 24.92 27.60 13.42
N SER A 705 25.98 28.38 13.69
CA SER A 705 26.25 29.59 12.91
C SER A 705 26.74 29.28 11.49
N LEU A 706 26.69 30.27 10.60
CA LEU A 706 27.20 30.15 9.23
C LEU A 706 28.65 29.67 9.20
N THR A 707 29.50 30.18 10.09
CA THR A 707 30.91 29.75 10.18
C THR A 707 31.00 28.26 10.50
N HIS A 708 30.26 27.78 11.50
CA HIS A 708 30.28 26.37 11.91
C HIS A 708 29.82 25.44 10.80
N LEU A 709 28.68 25.74 10.16
CA LEU A 709 28.12 24.89 9.12
C LEU A 709 28.95 24.94 7.83
N THR A 710 29.57 26.08 7.51
CA THR A 710 30.56 26.17 6.42
C THR A 710 31.80 25.32 6.72
N THR A 711 32.33 25.38 7.94
CA THR A 711 33.47 24.57 8.36
C THR A 711 33.11 23.09 8.37
N LEU A 712 31.95 22.69 8.90
CA LEU A 712 31.46 21.32 8.92
C LEU A 712 31.37 20.74 7.50
N GLY A 713 30.71 21.48 6.59
CA GLY A 713 30.56 21.07 5.20
C GLY A 713 31.90 20.81 4.53
N SER A 714 32.85 21.73 4.68
CA SER A 714 34.17 21.66 4.03
C SER A 714 35.15 20.69 4.68
N VAL A 715 35.23 20.63 6.01
CA VAL A 715 36.17 19.76 6.74
C VAL A 715 35.85 18.29 6.54
N TYR A 716 34.56 17.96 6.43
CA TYR A 716 34.06 16.60 6.20
C TYR A 716 33.70 16.32 4.74
N LYS A 717 33.79 17.31 3.84
CA LYS A 717 33.38 17.22 2.42
C LYS A 717 31.93 16.75 2.22
N ILE A 718 31.06 17.09 3.18
CA ILE A 718 29.63 16.73 3.15
C ILE A 718 28.86 17.62 2.17
N ASP A 719 29.34 18.84 1.92
CA ASP A 719 28.75 19.81 0.98
C ASP A 719 28.90 19.42 -0.50
N SER A 720 29.82 18.48 -0.78
CA SER A 720 30.28 18.09 -2.11
C SER A 720 30.30 16.57 -2.32
N THR A 721 29.77 15.81 -1.36
CA THR A 721 29.71 14.34 -1.46
C THR A 721 28.82 13.89 -2.64
N PRO A 722 29.19 12.79 -3.34
CA PRO A 722 28.31 12.15 -4.32
C PRO A 722 27.17 11.38 -3.65
N ASN A 723 27.26 11.08 -2.35
CA ASN A 723 26.20 10.39 -1.63
C ASN A 723 25.00 11.34 -1.42
N SER A 724 23.95 11.08 -2.20
CA SER A 724 22.74 11.91 -2.25
C SER A 724 21.96 11.95 -0.93
N GLU A 725 21.98 10.86 -0.17
CA GLU A 725 21.31 10.77 1.13
C GLU A 725 21.99 11.69 2.15
N VAL A 726 23.32 11.63 2.25
CA VAL A 726 24.11 12.52 3.13
C VAL A 726 23.93 13.99 2.73
N ARG A 727 23.98 14.27 1.42
CA ARG A 727 23.87 15.65 0.91
C ARG A 727 22.48 16.27 1.14
N LEU A 728 21.41 15.46 1.08
CA LEU A 728 20.08 15.91 1.49
C LEU A 728 20.08 16.41 2.95
N ARG A 729 20.59 15.60 3.89
CA ARG A 729 20.57 15.96 5.34
C ARG A 729 21.40 17.19 5.62
N PHE A 730 22.47 17.40 4.86
CA PHE A 730 23.23 18.64 4.92
C PHE A 730 22.39 19.85 4.49
N TYR A 731 21.67 19.77 3.37
CA TYR A 731 20.79 20.85 2.93
C TYR A 731 19.63 21.11 3.89
N GLU A 732 19.01 20.06 4.44
CA GLU A 732 18.00 20.20 5.50
C GLU A 732 18.56 20.90 6.74
N LEU A 733 19.82 20.62 7.09
CA LEU A 733 20.51 21.26 8.21
C LEU A 733 20.82 22.74 7.93
N VAL A 734 21.37 23.08 6.77
CA VAL A 734 21.81 24.46 6.47
C VAL A 734 20.70 25.40 6.03
N LEU A 735 19.58 24.88 5.52
CA LEU A 735 18.41 25.67 5.13
C LEU A 735 17.45 25.93 6.30
N SER A 736 17.67 25.30 7.46
CA SER A 736 16.87 25.48 8.67
C SER A 736 17.66 26.22 9.77
N PRO A 737 17.10 27.29 10.39
CA PRO A 737 15.83 27.93 10.07
C PRO A 737 15.94 28.78 8.79
N PRO A 738 14.84 28.97 8.06
CA PRO A 738 14.85 29.57 6.73
C PRO A 738 15.25 31.05 6.70
N THR A 739 15.14 31.74 7.83
CA THR A 739 15.52 33.16 7.97
C THR A 739 17.00 33.39 8.26
N SER A 740 17.78 32.32 8.47
CA SER A 740 19.18 32.42 8.87
C SER A 740 20.09 32.92 7.74
N GLU A 741 21.24 33.52 8.11
CA GLU A 741 22.29 33.87 7.14
C GLU A 741 22.84 32.63 6.44
N THR A 742 22.93 31.51 7.16
CA THR A 742 23.30 30.20 6.62
C THR A 742 22.37 29.79 5.47
N ALA A 743 21.05 29.81 5.70
CA ALA A 743 20.09 29.42 4.68
C ALA A 743 20.23 30.27 3.41
N LYS A 744 20.36 31.59 3.56
CA LYS A 744 20.57 32.52 2.44
C LYS A 744 21.87 32.25 1.68
N ARG A 745 22.93 31.80 2.36
CA ARG A 745 24.21 31.44 1.73
C ARG A 745 24.11 30.16 0.91
N PHE A 746 23.41 29.14 1.40
CA PHE A 746 23.40 27.80 0.81
C PHE A 746 22.23 27.53 -0.14
N VAL A 747 21.16 28.33 -0.14
CA VAL A 747 19.99 28.12 -1.01
C VAL A 747 20.34 28.07 -2.51
N GLY A 748 21.31 28.87 -2.96
CA GLY A 748 21.79 28.83 -4.34
C GLY A 748 22.56 27.55 -4.69
N ASP A 749 23.28 26.98 -3.73
CA ASP A 749 23.99 25.72 -3.93
C ASP A 749 23.00 24.53 -3.93
N ALA A 750 22.00 24.57 -3.04
CA ALA A 750 20.90 23.61 -3.02
C ALA A 750 20.11 23.62 -4.33
N ALA A 751 19.82 24.80 -4.87
CA ALA A 751 19.11 24.99 -6.15
C ALA A 751 19.86 24.31 -7.31
N LYS A 752 21.18 24.50 -7.41
CA LYS A 752 22.02 23.85 -8.42
C LYS A 752 22.06 22.33 -8.25
N TRP A 753 22.15 21.86 -7.01
CA TRP A 753 22.20 20.43 -6.71
C TRP A 753 20.96 19.68 -7.21
N VAL A 754 19.76 20.17 -6.90
CA VAL A 754 18.51 19.44 -7.22
C VAL A 754 18.10 19.48 -8.69
N ILE A 755 18.72 20.35 -9.49
CA ILE A 755 18.57 20.35 -10.95
C ILE A 755 19.73 19.63 -11.66
N GLY A 756 20.75 19.17 -10.92
CA GLY A 756 21.94 18.49 -11.45
C GLY A 756 23.04 19.41 -11.99
N ASP A 757 22.95 20.72 -11.75
CA ASP A 757 23.92 21.73 -12.22
C ASP A 757 25.06 21.99 -11.22
N ASP A 758 25.21 21.13 -10.21
CA ASP A 758 26.30 21.19 -9.23
C ASP A 758 27.61 20.54 -9.71
N GLY A 759 27.62 20.02 -10.94
CA GLY A 759 28.75 19.31 -11.53
C GLY A 759 28.70 17.79 -11.36
N THR A 760 27.75 17.25 -10.59
CA THR A 760 27.53 15.79 -10.50
C THR A 760 26.56 15.30 -11.59
N GLY A 761 25.48 16.05 -11.87
CA GLY A 761 24.47 15.67 -12.87
C GLY A 761 23.53 14.53 -12.45
N VAL A 762 23.67 14.02 -11.22
CA VAL A 762 23.11 12.72 -10.80
C VAL A 762 21.69 12.83 -10.18
N ILE A 763 21.31 13.99 -9.64
CA ILE A 763 20.13 14.13 -8.75
C ILE A 763 18.85 14.59 -9.45
N LYS A 764 18.92 14.86 -10.76
CA LYS A 764 17.83 15.50 -11.50
C LYS A 764 16.62 14.58 -11.68
N GLY A 765 15.68 14.53 -10.74
CA GLY A 765 14.39 13.85 -10.93
C GLY A 765 13.85 13.15 -9.70
N ARG A 766 14.73 12.60 -8.85
CA ARG A 766 14.32 11.80 -7.68
C ARG A 766 13.60 12.66 -6.64
N MET A 767 12.29 12.45 -6.49
CA MET A 767 11.40 13.27 -5.68
C MET A 767 11.80 13.32 -4.20
N LYS A 768 12.40 12.24 -3.69
CA LYS A 768 12.98 12.19 -2.33
C LYS A 768 13.97 13.32 -2.07
N PHE A 769 14.69 13.80 -3.08
CA PHE A 769 15.66 14.89 -2.95
C PHE A 769 15.09 16.22 -3.42
N CYS A 770 14.51 16.25 -4.61
CA CYS A 770 14.08 17.52 -5.21
C CYS A 770 12.91 18.15 -4.45
N ARG A 771 11.90 17.38 -4.01
CA ARG A 771 10.72 17.95 -3.34
C ARG A 771 11.03 18.57 -1.98
N PRO A 772 11.73 17.90 -1.03
CA PRO A 772 12.11 18.55 0.22
C PRO A 772 12.93 19.82 0.01
N VAL A 773 13.91 19.79 -0.90
CA VAL A 773 14.74 20.97 -1.16
C VAL A 773 13.92 22.11 -1.77
N PHE A 774 13.04 21.87 -2.74
CA PHE A 774 12.17 22.93 -3.27
C PHE A 774 11.25 23.51 -2.17
N ARG A 775 10.73 22.67 -1.27
CA ARG A 775 9.94 23.11 -0.12
C ARG A 775 10.74 24.01 0.82
N GLU A 776 11.99 23.66 1.13
CA GLU A 776 12.87 24.50 1.95
C GLU A 776 13.29 25.78 1.21
N MET A 777 13.63 25.68 -0.08
CA MET A 777 13.99 26.83 -0.91
C MET A 777 12.88 27.88 -0.93
N VAL A 778 11.60 27.49 -1.07
CA VAL A 778 10.48 28.45 -1.04
C VAL A 778 10.38 29.20 0.28
N LYS A 779 10.73 28.56 1.40
CA LYS A 779 10.73 29.21 2.72
C LYS A 779 11.87 30.22 2.88
N VAL A 780 13.01 29.97 2.22
CA VAL A 780 14.21 30.81 2.29
C VAL A 780 14.16 31.95 1.27
N ASP A 781 13.95 31.61 -0.01
CA ASP A 781 13.93 32.50 -1.16
C ASP A 781 12.96 31.96 -2.24
N ARG A 782 11.71 32.42 -2.17
CA ARG A 782 10.65 32.02 -3.10
C ARG A 782 10.94 32.42 -4.54
N GLU A 783 11.59 33.56 -4.78
CA GLU A 783 11.87 34.03 -6.14
C GLU A 783 12.85 33.09 -6.83
N LEU A 784 13.97 32.80 -6.16
CA LEU A 784 14.97 31.84 -6.65
C LEU A 784 14.36 30.45 -6.90
N ALA A 785 13.50 29.97 -5.99
CA ALA A 785 12.85 28.67 -6.14
C ALA A 785 11.95 28.60 -7.39
N LEU A 786 11.13 29.64 -7.61
CA LEU A 786 10.23 29.70 -8.76
C LEU A 786 10.99 29.90 -10.07
N GLU A 787 12.06 30.69 -10.10
CA GLU A 787 12.92 30.85 -11.28
C GLU A 787 13.64 29.55 -11.63
N THR A 788 14.25 28.90 -10.64
CA THR A 788 14.91 27.60 -10.80
C THR A 788 13.95 26.56 -11.36
N TRP A 789 12.72 26.48 -10.82
CA TRP A 789 11.70 25.56 -11.30
C TRP A 789 11.29 25.85 -12.75
N LYS A 790 10.91 27.10 -13.05
CA LYS A 790 10.44 27.50 -14.39
C LYS A 790 11.46 27.21 -15.48
N ALA A 791 12.76 27.41 -15.19
CA ALA A 791 13.83 27.16 -16.15
C ALA A 791 14.08 25.66 -16.42
N ASN A 792 13.77 24.78 -15.47
CA ASN A 792 14.22 23.38 -15.48
C ASN A 792 13.11 22.33 -15.50
N LYS A 793 11.84 22.72 -15.32
CA LYS A 793 10.72 21.77 -15.12
C LYS A 793 10.59 20.69 -16.20
N THR A 794 10.91 20.99 -17.46
CA THR A 794 10.84 20.04 -18.57
C THR A 794 11.83 18.88 -18.44
N GLY A 795 12.85 19.04 -17.59
CA GLY A 795 13.81 18.00 -17.27
C GLY A 795 13.37 17.01 -16.20
N PHE A 796 12.23 17.22 -15.54
CA PHE A 796 11.69 16.35 -14.49
C PHE A 796 10.59 15.43 -15.04
N HIS A 797 10.37 14.29 -14.38
CA HIS A 797 9.21 13.42 -14.65
C HIS A 797 7.87 14.17 -14.47
N PRO A 798 6.83 13.94 -15.29
CA PRO A 798 5.52 14.59 -15.14
C PRO A 798 4.91 14.50 -13.73
N ILE A 799 4.96 13.32 -13.08
CA ILE A 799 4.56 13.16 -11.67
C ILE A 799 5.35 14.11 -10.75
N ALA A 800 6.68 14.17 -10.90
CA ALA A 800 7.50 15.10 -10.12
C ALA A 800 7.14 16.55 -10.41
N GLN A 801 6.79 16.90 -11.67
CA GLN A 801 6.30 18.23 -12.02
C GLN A 801 5.01 18.58 -11.28
N ARG A 802 3.99 17.71 -11.33
CA ARG A 802 2.71 17.90 -10.62
C ARG A 802 2.94 18.14 -9.13
N LEU A 803 3.74 17.29 -8.49
CA LEU A 803 3.94 17.33 -7.05
C LEU A 803 4.82 18.51 -6.61
N ILE A 804 5.85 18.88 -7.37
CA ILE A 804 6.66 20.07 -7.09
C ILE A 804 5.81 21.33 -7.32
N GLU A 805 4.97 21.41 -8.36
CA GLU A 805 4.08 22.55 -8.57
C GLU A 805 3.08 22.71 -7.42
N LYS A 806 2.53 21.62 -6.88
CA LYS A 806 1.73 21.61 -5.63
C LYS A 806 2.54 22.14 -4.45
N ASP A 807 3.76 21.64 -4.25
CA ASP A 807 4.65 22.09 -3.16
C ASP A 807 5.03 23.59 -3.28
N LEU A 808 5.12 24.13 -4.49
CA LEU A 808 5.43 25.54 -4.77
C LEU A 808 4.19 26.46 -4.69
N GLY A 809 2.99 25.90 -4.59
CA GLY A 809 1.71 26.63 -4.63
C GLY A 809 1.39 27.21 -6.01
N LEU A 810 1.71 26.45 -7.07
CA LEU A 810 1.42 26.77 -8.46
C LEU A 810 0.24 25.98 -9.05
N ALA A 811 -0.14 24.88 -8.39
CA ALA A 811 -1.20 23.95 -8.81
C ALA A 811 -2.49 24.16 -8.02
#